data_AF-C1BDT6-F1
#
_entry.id   AF-C1BDT6-F1
#
_cell.length_a   1.000
_cell.length_b   1.000
_cell.length_c   1.000
_cell.angle_alpha   90.00
_cell.angle_beta   90.00
_cell.angle_gamma   90.00
#
_symmetry.space_group_name_H-M   'P 1'
#
loop_
_entity.id
_entity.type
_entity.pdbx_description
1 polymer ?
#
loop_
_entity_poly.entity_id
_entity_poly.type
_entity_poly.pdbx_seq_one_letter_code
_entity_poly.pdbx_strand_id
1 'polypeptide(L)'
;MIVIARGGTTTFLSMALNAGVRGVITLQGAPESHLGILSREYGIPCIMSVAFDKGVRTARGEIIPADGVRVRMDLTSRPTGTVSVETGAPVDDTPTTDSAPAMTAEQLAQIQLLLNKFQGEVPRGREGHEVMVARQGSAVLDLDDTSMNRELTVDEVNDVLHYLVWNEWDALAARATEGESGLIPRQEYEAMGIMDSWFHHPEWLRVIQDHVGADGISAIATRAHREIGTKINMLHIWACASAPSFGRGIALELGLHDYDYRTRRITEAMSTVRRLYRGLWGSGPMFASMRDYQAPILDPSWIARFESDRIALSDDRGRSTFQRFNGALELLGFLVHFDNRLGLGDSGPYPTADGGFVIVRDLFINEPAYPWSDTTAGLPYAVTIAMFFAGDTDLETKVFDLSTMFTEPSNYLPHVTGVAVYAREKFDTPIDQLRTLSLEDMAQLRAEAETKSEALYKRIAVMSQQEKVMAGAVVYASGFLLPFARAAGIYDDLVRDHGFMSIHPVVEACHDRIVGGVASEMIPRLFLTGSWANDVPPHSSDTVSTMPDEFEVLQAIRTRGFATVEQISISSGIPAERVREVVAASEEKGFVKQRTGRINGASLTPVGRARLLLVTEAAVTADQHAAITSAYAVFLGPNRAFKAIASSWQMDQDLTTTLGSLPPVHHDVAAVIAQAATAQPRFGLYRQRLDHAFEQFRNGNTDALARPMVESYHDIWMELHEDLLATLGRARTDHDE
;
A
#
# COMPACT_ATOMS: atom_id res chain seq x y z
N MET A 1 18.59 7.49 -28.97
CA MET A 1 17.48 8.37 -28.54
C MET A 1 17.76 8.84 -27.13
N ILE A 2 17.50 10.10 -26.81
CA ILE A 2 17.45 10.61 -25.43
C ILE A 2 15.97 10.71 -25.08
N VAL A 3 15.58 10.29 -23.87
CA VAL A 3 14.18 10.33 -23.44
C VAL A 3 14.02 11.35 -22.33
N ILE A 4 12.95 12.14 -22.40
CA ILE A 4 12.55 13.09 -21.38
C ILE A 4 11.30 12.53 -20.69
N ALA A 5 11.35 12.41 -19.37
CA ALA A 5 10.23 11.97 -18.55
C ALA A 5 9.94 13.00 -17.44
N ARG A 6 8.70 13.02 -16.94
CA ARG A 6 8.32 13.94 -15.86
C ARG A 6 8.99 13.58 -14.54
N GLY A 7 8.77 12.35 -14.06
CA GLY A 7 9.20 11.87 -12.75
C GLY A 7 10.25 10.75 -12.80
N GLY A 8 10.81 10.46 -11.62
CA GLY A 8 11.89 9.48 -11.39
C GLY A 8 11.44 8.03 -11.20
N THR A 9 10.29 7.63 -11.75
CA THR A 9 9.76 6.25 -11.62
C THR A 9 10.13 5.37 -12.81
N THR A 10 10.30 4.08 -12.56
CA THR A 10 10.94 3.13 -13.46
C THR A 10 10.00 2.52 -14.50
N THR A 11 8.72 2.37 -14.17
CA THR A 11 7.78 1.68 -15.06
C THR A 11 7.60 2.38 -16.41
N PHE A 12 7.53 3.72 -16.46
CA PHE A 12 7.32 4.42 -17.74
C PHE A 12 8.49 4.25 -18.72
N LEU A 13 9.72 4.08 -18.20
CA LEU A 13 10.92 3.96 -19.02
C LEU A 13 11.42 2.53 -19.18
N SER A 14 10.73 1.53 -18.63
CA SER A 14 11.18 0.14 -18.66
C SER A 14 11.57 -0.33 -20.07
N MET A 15 10.67 -0.10 -21.04
CA MET A 15 10.91 -0.45 -22.44
C MET A 15 12.05 0.37 -23.06
N ALA A 16 12.17 1.64 -22.69
CA ALA A 16 13.21 2.54 -23.22
C ALA A 16 14.60 2.17 -22.68
N LEU A 17 14.70 1.80 -21.40
CA LEU A 17 15.93 1.33 -20.77
C LEU A 17 16.38 0.01 -21.40
N ASN A 18 15.47 -0.96 -21.57
CA ASN A 18 15.74 -2.23 -22.27
C ASN A 18 16.16 -2.02 -23.73
N ALA A 19 15.59 -1.03 -24.42
CA ALA A 19 15.95 -0.70 -25.79
C ALA A 19 17.32 0.00 -25.93
N GLY A 20 17.99 0.36 -24.82
CA GLY A 20 19.30 0.98 -24.83
C GLY A 20 19.29 2.44 -25.28
N VAL A 21 18.46 3.27 -24.65
CA VAL A 21 18.51 4.73 -24.85
C VAL A 21 19.90 5.30 -24.52
N ARG A 22 20.27 6.40 -25.19
CA ARG A 22 21.58 7.04 -25.02
C ARG A 22 21.66 7.99 -23.82
N GLY A 23 20.52 8.33 -23.24
CA GLY A 23 20.44 9.22 -22.09
C GLY A 23 18.99 9.43 -21.64
N VAL A 24 18.84 9.78 -20.38
CA VAL A 24 17.56 10.06 -19.72
C VAL A 24 17.60 11.45 -19.10
N ILE A 25 16.54 12.22 -19.30
CA ILE A 25 16.34 13.52 -18.65
C ILE A 25 15.03 13.45 -17.87
N THR A 26 15.02 13.91 -16.62
CA THR A 26 13.78 14.06 -15.86
C THR A 26 13.54 15.48 -15.40
N LEU A 27 12.27 15.87 -15.28
CA LEU A 27 11.87 17.19 -14.76
C LEU A 27 11.84 17.20 -13.22
N GLN A 28 11.74 16.04 -12.59
CA GLN A 28 11.65 15.85 -11.15
C GLN A 28 12.43 14.59 -10.70
N GLY A 29 12.86 14.56 -9.45
CA GLY A 29 13.55 13.43 -8.82
C GLY A 29 15.04 13.67 -8.57
N ALA A 30 15.66 12.74 -7.86
CA ALA A 30 17.05 12.80 -7.42
C ALA A 30 17.84 11.54 -7.87
N PRO A 31 19.18 11.56 -7.90
CA PRO A 31 20.01 10.39 -8.24
C PRO A 31 19.69 9.13 -7.42
N GLU A 32 19.22 9.29 -6.19
CA GLU A 32 18.80 8.22 -5.26
C GLU A 32 17.42 7.62 -5.59
N SER A 33 16.73 8.18 -6.59
CA SER A 33 15.41 7.70 -6.99
C SER A 33 15.43 6.40 -7.77
N HIS A 34 14.28 5.73 -7.89
CA HIS A 34 14.15 4.49 -8.66
C HIS A 34 14.77 4.57 -10.06
N LEU A 35 14.45 5.62 -10.82
CA LEU A 35 14.99 5.81 -12.17
C LEU A 35 16.45 6.27 -12.16
N GLY A 36 16.89 7.03 -11.16
CA GLY A 36 18.29 7.38 -10.98
C GLY A 36 19.14 6.12 -10.76
N ILE A 37 18.67 5.24 -9.88
CA ILE A 37 19.24 3.92 -9.62
C ILE A 37 19.25 3.10 -10.91
N LEU A 38 18.11 2.84 -11.56
CA LEU A 38 18.10 2.01 -12.77
C LEU A 38 18.95 2.61 -13.90
N SER A 39 18.97 3.93 -14.08
CA SER A 39 19.82 4.55 -15.09
C SER A 39 21.30 4.27 -14.81
N ARG A 40 21.71 4.33 -13.53
CA ARG A 40 23.05 3.90 -13.09
C ARG A 40 23.27 2.42 -13.39
N GLU A 41 22.32 1.55 -13.06
CA GLU A 41 22.45 0.10 -13.25
C GLU A 41 22.60 -0.31 -14.72
N TYR A 42 21.95 0.40 -15.64
CA TYR A 42 22.15 0.21 -17.08
C TYR A 42 23.40 0.94 -17.64
N GLY A 43 24.04 1.80 -16.85
CA GLY A 43 25.12 2.68 -17.32
C GLY A 43 24.65 3.78 -18.26
N ILE A 44 23.36 4.13 -18.20
CA ILE A 44 22.74 5.15 -19.04
C ILE A 44 22.94 6.53 -18.37
N PRO A 45 23.52 7.51 -19.08
CA PRO A 45 23.66 8.86 -18.55
C PRO A 45 22.29 9.47 -18.20
N CYS A 46 22.15 9.98 -16.98
CA CYS A 46 20.90 10.59 -16.50
C CYS A 46 21.16 11.98 -15.91
N ILE A 47 20.32 12.96 -16.27
CA ILE A 47 20.26 14.27 -15.60
C ILE A 47 18.84 14.42 -15.04
N MET A 48 18.74 14.67 -13.74
CA MET A 48 17.46 14.74 -13.04
C MET A 48 17.14 16.15 -12.56
N SER A 49 15.84 16.43 -12.38
CA SER A 49 15.33 17.75 -11.99
C SER A 49 15.74 18.89 -12.94
N VAL A 50 15.66 18.64 -14.25
CA VAL A 50 15.94 19.66 -15.28
C VAL A 50 14.76 20.59 -15.45
N ALA A 51 14.99 21.88 -15.21
CA ALA A 51 14.08 22.95 -15.61
C ALA A 51 14.50 23.51 -16.97
N PHE A 52 13.59 23.52 -17.95
CA PHE A 52 13.82 24.13 -19.26
C PHE A 52 13.23 25.54 -19.29
N ASP A 53 14.06 26.52 -19.62
CA ASP A 53 13.62 27.91 -19.74
C ASP A 53 12.78 28.18 -21.01
N LYS A 54 12.94 27.33 -22.03
CA LYS A 54 12.30 27.46 -23.35
C LYS A 54 12.00 26.09 -23.94
N GLY A 55 10.86 25.97 -24.61
CA GLY A 55 10.42 24.74 -25.25
C GLY A 55 8.95 24.80 -25.62
N VAL A 56 8.36 23.65 -25.93
CA VAL A 56 6.92 23.49 -26.11
C VAL A 56 6.27 23.18 -24.77
N ARG A 57 4.97 23.46 -24.69
CA ARG A 57 4.19 23.25 -23.47
C ARG A 57 3.49 21.89 -23.50
N THR A 58 3.63 21.10 -22.43
CA THR A 58 2.90 19.84 -22.28
C THR A 58 1.43 20.10 -21.95
N ALA A 59 0.58 19.07 -22.07
CA ALA A 59 -0.81 19.15 -21.63
C ALA A 59 -0.96 19.47 -20.12
N ARG A 60 0.10 19.29 -19.32
CA ARG A 60 0.17 19.61 -17.89
C ARG A 60 0.82 20.98 -17.61
N GLY A 61 1.14 21.76 -18.63
CA GLY A 61 1.69 23.11 -18.48
C GLY A 61 3.22 23.19 -18.36
N GLU A 62 3.93 22.06 -18.43
CA GLU A 62 5.39 22.01 -18.29
C GLU A 62 6.08 22.44 -19.58
N ILE A 63 7.27 23.03 -19.47
CA ILE A 63 8.08 23.44 -20.62
C ILE A 63 9.13 22.36 -20.88
N ILE A 64 9.14 21.79 -22.08
CA ILE A 64 10.12 20.78 -22.52
C ILE A 64 10.54 20.98 -23.97
N PRO A 65 11.69 20.45 -24.42
CA PRO A 65 12.05 20.40 -25.84
C PRO A 65 10.99 19.64 -26.65
N ALA A 66 10.68 20.10 -27.87
CA ALA A 66 9.74 19.42 -28.75
C ALA A 66 10.23 18.02 -29.16
N ASP A 67 9.30 17.09 -29.37
CA ASP A 67 9.64 15.75 -29.86
C ASP A 67 10.40 15.81 -31.20
N GLY A 68 11.47 15.01 -31.31
CA GLY A 68 12.30 14.90 -32.52
C GLY A 68 13.47 15.88 -32.61
N VAL A 69 13.60 16.84 -31.70
CA VAL A 69 14.75 17.78 -31.69
C VAL A 69 16.03 17.13 -31.16
N ARG A 70 17.19 17.67 -31.57
CA ARG A 70 18.48 17.26 -31.02
C ARG A 70 18.75 17.92 -29.67
N VAL A 71 19.11 17.10 -28.69
CA VAL A 71 19.48 17.51 -27.34
C VAL A 71 20.90 17.03 -27.03
N ARG A 72 21.68 17.84 -26.32
CA ARG A 72 23.00 17.48 -25.76
C ARG A 72 22.92 17.47 -24.24
N MET A 73 23.40 16.38 -23.65
CA MET A 73 23.60 16.25 -22.20
C MET A 73 25.10 16.38 -21.91
N ASP A 74 25.47 17.35 -21.07
CA ASP A 74 26.84 17.52 -20.58
C ASP A 74 26.92 17.17 -19.10
N LEU A 75 27.73 16.16 -18.79
CA LEU A 75 27.90 15.58 -17.45
C LEU A 75 29.32 15.78 -16.93
N THR A 76 30.10 16.68 -17.53
CA THR A 76 31.50 16.92 -17.13
C THR A 76 31.62 17.63 -15.78
N SER A 77 30.62 18.41 -15.38
CA SER A 77 30.59 19.21 -14.14
C SER A 77 29.92 18.50 -12.95
N ARG A 78 30.11 17.18 -12.81
CA ARG A 78 29.46 16.39 -11.75
C ARG A 78 29.70 17.03 -10.36
N PRO A 79 28.68 17.04 -9.47
CA PRO A 79 27.39 16.34 -9.58
C PRO A 79 26.33 17.05 -10.44
N THR A 80 26.63 18.24 -10.99
CA THR A 80 25.70 18.97 -11.85
C THR A 80 25.83 18.56 -13.33
N GLY A 81 24.74 18.69 -14.09
CA GLY A 81 24.72 18.48 -15.54
C GLY A 81 23.99 19.61 -16.25
N THR A 82 24.30 19.83 -17.52
CA THR A 82 23.59 20.81 -18.36
C THR A 82 22.95 20.11 -19.56
N VAL A 83 21.74 20.56 -19.91
CA VAL A 83 21.03 20.11 -21.10
C VAL A 83 20.92 21.29 -22.06
N SER A 84 21.34 21.10 -23.31
CA SER A 84 21.14 22.10 -24.36
C SER A 84 20.37 21.50 -25.53
N VAL A 85 19.56 22.34 -26.18
CA VAL A 85 18.72 21.98 -27.32
C VAL A 85 19.27 22.65 -28.57
N GLU A 86 19.12 22.03 -29.73
CA GLU A 86 19.56 22.60 -31.00
C GLU A 86 18.94 23.98 -31.29
N THR A 87 19.73 24.83 -31.95
CA THR A 87 19.29 26.17 -32.37
C THR A 87 18.11 26.07 -33.34
N GLY A 88 17.05 26.84 -33.07
CA GLY A 88 15.85 26.86 -33.91
C GLY A 88 14.80 25.81 -33.57
N ALA A 89 14.96 25.08 -32.45
CA ALA A 89 13.93 24.20 -31.93
C ALA A 89 12.62 24.96 -31.64
N PRO A 90 11.43 24.34 -31.82
CA PRO A 90 10.15 24.97 -31.55
C PRO A 90 10.01 25.44 -30.09
N VAL A 91 9.44 26.63 -29.89
CA VAL A 91 9.15 27.22 -28.58
C VAL A 91 7.72 27.76 -28.58
N ASP A 92 7.02 27.57 -27.47
CA ASP A 92 5.73 28.17 -27.19
C ASP A 92 5.90 29.42 -26.29
N ASP A 93 5.84 30.61 -26.88
CA ASP A 93 5.99 31.90 -26.21
C ASP A 93 4.67 32.44 -25.62
N THR A 94 3.60 31.63 -25.53
CA THR A 94 2.33 32.09 -24.97
C THR A 94 2.43 32.42 -23.46
N PRO A 95 1.80 33.50 -22.97
CA PRO A 95 1.78 33.82 -21.55
C PRO A 95 1.00 32.76 -20.75
N THR A 96 1.52 32.39 -19.58
CA THR A 96 0.89 31.42 -18.67
C THR A 96 -0.49 31.88 -18.20
N THR A 97 -1.50 31.03 -18.40
CA THR A 97 -2.77 31.09 -17.67
C THR A 97 -2.71 30.04 -16.56
N ASP A 98 -3.03 30.43 -15.33
CA ASP A 98 -2.98 29.56 -14.14
C ASP A 98 -3.77 28.28 -14.41
N SER A 99 -3.04 27.17 -14.59
CA SER A 99 -3.61 25.84 -14.66
C SER A 99 -3.51 25.19 -13.28
N ALA A 100 -4.57 24.48 -12.89
CA ALA A 100 -4.78 23.86 -11.58
C ALA A 100 -3.73 22.76 -11.26
N PRO A 101 -3.51 22.39 -9.99
CA PRO A 101 -2.27 22.73 -9.32
C PRO A 101 -1.25 21.57 -9.38
N ALA A 102 -0.01 21.90 -9.76
CA ALA A 102 1.09 21.53 -8.88
C ALA A 102 0.84 22.21 -7.52
N MET A 103 1.21 21.56 -6.41
CA MET A 103 1.11 22.10 -5.05
C MET A 103 1.10 23.63 -5.03
N THR A 104 0.09 24.23 -4.39
CA THR A 104 -0.02 25.70 -4.35
C THR A 104 1.29 26.30 -3.84
N ALA A 105 1.64 27.51 -4.28
CA ALA A 105 2.86 28.17 -3.82
C ALA A 105 2.95 28.23 -2.27
N GLU A 106 1.79 28.28 -1.59
CA GLU A 106 1.67 28.20 -0.14
C GLU A 106 2.00 26.80 0.41
N GLN A 107 1.45 25.72 -0.18
CA GLN A 107 1.82 24.35 0.18
C GLN A 107 3.31 24.08 -0.05
N LEU A 108 3.86 24.57 -1.17
CA LEU A 108 5.26 24.39 -1.54
C LEU A 108 6.19 25.18 -0.61
N ALA A 109 5.81 26.40 -0.22
CA ALA A 109 6.51 27.17 0.81
C ALA A 109 6.41 26.50 2.19
N GLN A 110 5.28 25.88 2.53
CA GLN A 110 5.11 25.16 3.79
C GLN A 110 5.93 23.87 3.83
N ILE A 111 5.97 23.09 2.74
CA ILE A 111 6.88 21.94 2.62
C ILE A 111 8.33 22.41 2.66
N GLN A 112 8.71 23.50 1.98
CA GLN A 112 10.09 24.00 2.05
C GLN A 112 10.45 24.47 3.47
N LEU A 113 9.51 25.11 4.18
CA LEU A 113 9.69 25.48 5.59
C LEU A 113 9.84 24.24 6.47
N LEU A 114 9.06 23.19 6.22
CA LEU A 114 9.13 21.92 6.97
C LEU A 114 10.44 21.18 6.65
N LEU A 115 10.84 21.09 5.39
CA LEU A 115 12.13 20.56 4.95
C LEU A 115 13.29 21.31 5.61
N ASN A 116 13.24 22.65 5.62
CA ASN A 116 14.23 23.48 6.29
C ASN A 116 14.22 23.28 7.81
N LYS A 117 13.04 23.06 8.41
CA LYS A 117 12.90 22.77 9.84
C LYS A 117 13.49 21.40 10.18
N PHE A 118 13.19 20.36 9.40
CA PHE A 118 13.74 19.02 9.59
C PHE A 118 15.25 18.97 9.34
N GLN A 119 15.72 19.54 8.22
CA GLN A 119 17.15 19.71 7.94
C GLN A 119 17.87 20.54 9.01
N GLY A 120 17.16 21.48 9.65
CA GLY A 120 17.69 22.36 10.69
C GLY A 120 17.62 21.80 12.12
N GLU A 121 16.79 20.76 12.37
CA GLU A 121 16.61 20.19 13.70
C GLU A 121 17.46 18.93 13.92
N VAL A 122 17.53 18.04 12.91
CA VAL A 122 18.32 16.80 12.98
C VAL A 122 18.96 16.52 11.61
N PRO A 123 20.30 16.46 11.51
CA PRO A 123 20.99 16.21 10.24
C PRO A 123 20.82 14.76 9.75
N ARG A 124 21.31 14.47 8.53
CA ARG A 124 21.39 13.10 7.99
C ARG A 124 22.61 12.36 8.52
N GLY A 125 22.63 11.05 8.34
CA GLY A 125 23.82 10.24 8.62
C GLY A 125 24.10 10.09 10.12
N ARG A 126 25.38 9.85 10.43
CA ARG A 126 25.85 9.60 11.79
C ARG A 126 25.52 10.74 12.77
N GLU A 127 25.65 11.99 12.34
CA GLU A 127 25.35 13.15 13.19
C GLU A 127 23.87 13.18 13.61
N GLY A 128 22.96 12.85 12.69
CA GLY A 128 21.53 12.75 12.98
C GLY A 128 21.22 11.61 13.94
N HIS A 129 21.84 10.46 13.70
CA HIS A 129 21.72 9.29 14.56
C HIS A 129 22.12 9.61 16.00
N GLU A 130 23.26 10.29 16.22
CA GLU A 130 23.74 10.67 17.55
C GLU A 130 22.74 11.56 18.29
N VAL A 131 22.13 12.51 17.59
CA VAL A 131 21.06 13.36 18.14
C VAL A 131 19.83 12.53 18.52
N MET A 132 19.40 11.60 17.67
CA MET A 132 18.22 10.77 17.94
C MET A 132 18.43 9.78 19.07
N VAL A 133 19.62 9.19 19.20
CA VAL A 133 19.98 8.33 20.34
C VAL A 133 19.98 9.13 21.63
N ALA A 134 20.52 10.36 21.63
CA ALA A 134 20.51 11.21 22.81
C ALA A 134 19.10 11.64 23.26
N ARG A 135 18.10 11.56 22.38
CA ARG A 135 16.69 11.85 22.67
C ARG A 135 15.92 10.67 23.26
N GLN A 136 16.45 9.44 23.18
CA GLN A 136 15.75 8.25 23.66
C GLN A 136 15.55 8.28 25.18
N GLY A 137 14.34 7.97 25.64
CA GLY A 137 14.01 7.82 27.06
C GLY A 137 14.34 6.43 27.63
N SER A 138 14.57 5.44 26.76
CA SER A 138 14.74 4.04 27.11
C SER A 138 15.87 3.37 26.30
N ALA A 139 16.22 2.14 26.68
CA ALA A 139 17.17 1.29 25.95
C ALA A 139 16.46 0.37 24.94
N VAL A 140 15.24 0.70 24.49
CA VAL A 140 14.42 -0.17 23.63
C VAL A 140 15.09 -0.52 22.30
N LEU A 141 15.93 0.37 21.78
CA LEU A 141 16.67 0.18 20.54
C LEU A 141 17.94 -0.67 20.70
N ASP A 142 18.30 -1.04 21.93
CA ASP A 142 19.33 -2.04 22.22
C ASP A 142 18.68 -3.42 22.32
N LEU A 143 19.13 -4.35 21.48
CA LEU A 143 18.62 -5.71 21.45
C LEU A 143 19.20 -6.55 22.59
N ASP A 144 20.27 -6.12 23.28
CA ASP A 144 20.86 -6.81 24.44
C ASP A 144 20.14 -6.49 25.77
N ASP A 145 19.08 -5.68 25.71
CA ASP A 145 18.18 -5.45 26.83
C ASP A 145 17.64 -6.77 27.41
N THR A 146 17.93 -6.99 28.70
CA THR A 146 17.47 -8.18 29.44
C THR A 146 15.95 -8.35 29.50
N SER A 147 15.18 -7.29 29.17
CA SER A 147 13.72 -7.30 29.10
C SER A 147 13.16 -7.54 27.68
N MET A 148 13.99 -7.96 26.72
CA MET A 148 13.63 -8.22 25.31
C MET A 148 12.36 -9.08 25.10
N ASN A 149 12.03 -10.00 26.02
CA ASN A 149 10.91 -10.93 25.84
C ASN A 149 9.56 -10.48 26.40
N ARG A 150 9.46 -9.34 27.08
CA ARG A 150 8.15 -8.78 27.49
C ARG A 150 7.52 -7.91 26.40
N GLU A 151 6.26 -7.57 26.60
CA GLU A 151 5.62 -6.52 25.81
C GLU A 151 6.27 -5.16 26.13
N LEU A 152 6.45 -4.33 25.10
CA LEU A 152 6.94 -2.96 25.20
C LEU A 152 5.91 -2.07 25.90
N THR A 153 6.41 -1.13 26.68
CA THR A 153 5.59 -0.05 27.24
C THR A 153 5.26 0.98 26.16
N VAL A 154 4.24 1.80 26.42
CA VAL A 154 3.85 2.91 25.52
C VAL A 154 5.03 3.87 25.27
N ASP A 155 5.77 4.22 26.33
CA ASP A 155 6.92 5.13 26.22
C ASP A 155 8.04 4.54 25.35
N GLU A 156 8.34 3.25 25.50
CA GLU A 156 9.32 2.55 24.66
C GLU A 156 8.88 2.46 23.20
N VAL A 157 7.59 2.26 22.94
CA VAL A 157 7.08 2.28 21.56
C VAL A 157 7.22 3.68 20.97
N ASN A 158 6.89 4.73 21.72
CA ASN A 158 7.04 6.11 21.24
C ASN A 158 8.51 6.45 20.94
N ASP A 159 9.44 6.00 21.79
CA ASP A 159 10.89 6.08 21.54
C ASP A 159 11.31 5.43 20.20
N VAL A 160 10.78 4.23 19.90
CA VAL A 160 10.99 3.55 18.62
C VAL A 160 10.39 4.36 17.46
N LEU A 161 9.17 4.87 17.62
CA LEU A 161 8.48 5.64 16.57
C LEU A 161 9.22 6.94 16.25
N HIS A 162 9.68 7.67 17.26
CA HIS A 162 10.45 8.90 17.05
C HIS A 162 11.75 8.62 16.31
N TYR A 163 12.43 7.51 16.61
CA TYR A 163 13.61 7.11 15.85
C TYR A 163 13.26 6.72 14.41
N LEU A 164 12.18 5.95 14.21
CA LEU A 164 11.74 5.51 12.88
C LEU A 164 11.40 6.68 11.95
N VAL A 165 10.83 7.78 12.48
CA VAL A 165 10.59 9.01 11.71
C VAL A 165 11.88 9.55 11.11
N TRP A 166 12.90 9.72 11.95
CA TRP A 166 14.18 10.23 11.48
C TRP A 166 14.87 9.21 10.56
N ASN A 167 14.83 7.92 10.89
CA ASN A 167 15.40 6.85 10.08
C ASN A 167 14.78 6.80 8.67
N GLU A 168 13.47 6.95 8.57
CA GLU A 168 12.76 7.05 7.30
C GLU A 168 13.16 8.32 6.54
N TRP A 169 13.21 9.47 7.21
CA TRP A 169 13.64 10.72 6.60
C TRP A 169 15.09 10.66 6.08
N ASP A 170 16.01 10.09 6.86
CA ASP A 170 17.42 9.92 6.49
C ASP A 170 17.56 9.06 5.22
N ALA A 171 16.74 8.03 5.12
CA ALA A 171 16.67 7.12 3.98
C ALA A 171 15.95 7.69 2.75
N LEU A 172 14.83 8.39 2.94
CA LEU A 172 13.85 8.65 1.88
C LEU A 172 13.64 10.14 1.56
N ALA A 173 14.17 11.09 2.33
CA ALA A 173 13.85 12.51 2.11
C ALA A 173 14.32 13.04 0.74
N ALA A 174 15.38 12.47 0.14
CA ALA A 174 15.77 12.81 -1.24
C ALA A 174 14.71 12.39 -2.28
N ARG A 175 13.89 11.39 -1.94
CA ARG A 175 12.87 10.78 -2.80
C ARG A 175 11.52 11.48 -2.76
N ALA A 176 11.28 12.38 -1.82
CA ALA A 176 10.00 13.11 -1.77
C ALA A 176 9.78 14.02 -3.00
N THR A 177 10.82 14.23 -3.81
CA THR A 177 10.75 14.91 -5.11
C THR A 177 10.50 13.96 -6.29
N GLU A 178 10.37 12.65 -6.05
CA GLU A 178 10.02 11.67 -7.08
C GLU A 178 8.60 11.94 -7.58
N GLY A 179 8.49 12.45 -8.81
CA GLY A 179 7.22 12.64 -9.48
C GLY A 179 6.44 11.35 -9.74
N GLU A 180 5.16 11.49 -10.11
CA GLU A 180 4.23 10.40 -10.44
C GLU A 180 4.76 9.44 -11.53
N SER A 181 4.49 8.15 -11.36
CA SER A 181 4.58 7.16 -12.45
C SER A 181 3.34 7.26 -13.33
N GLY A 182 3.56 7.45 -14.64
CA GLY A 182 2.46 7.53 -15.60
C GLY A 182 1.70 6.22 -15.79
N LEU A 183 2.28 5.06 -15.40
CA LEU A 183 1.63 3.76 -15.54
C LEU A 183 1.05 3.23 -14.23
N ILE A 184 1.82 3.33 -13.14
CA ILE A 184 1.47 2.76 -11.84
C ILE A 184 1.17 3.90 -10.85
N PRO A 185 -0.04 3.99 -10.29
CA PRO A 185 -0.45 5.07 -9.38
C PRO A 185 0.16 4.88 -7.99
N ARG A 186 1.42 5.30 -7.86
CA ARG A 186 2.26 4.98 -6.69
C ARG A 186 1.76 5.58 -5.40
N GLN A 187 1.49 6.88 -5.38
CA GLN A 187 1.07 7.56 -4.15
C GLN A 187 -0.26 6.96 -3.65
N GLU A 188 -1.15 6.61 -4.56
CA GLU A 188 -2.46 6.03 -4.27
C GLU A 188 -2.36 4.61 -3.72
N TYR A 189 -1.54 3.74 -4.33
CA TYR A 189 -1.34 2.40 -3.79
C TYR A 189 -0.54 2.43 -2.48
N GLU A 190 0.40 3.37 -2.32
CA GLU A 190 1.17 3.55 -1.07
C GLU A 190 0.21 3.95 0.06
N ALA A 191 -0.67 4.92 -0.19
CA ALA A 191 -1.68 5.33 0.78
C ALA A 191 -2.60 4.17 1.19
N MET A 192 -3.10 3.42 0.20
CA MET A 192 -3.96 2.25 0.45
C MET A 192 -3.23 1.14 1.21
N GLY A 193 -2.05 0.71 0.75
CA GLY A 193 -1.32 -0.42 1.33
C GLY A 193 -0.71 -0.11 2.71
N ILE A 194 -0.23 1.11 2.92
CA ILE A 194 0.24 1.54 4.24
C ILE A 194 -0.94 1.66 5.20
N MET A 195 -2.08 2.22 4.78
CA MET A 195 -3.29 2.25 5.61
C MET A 195 -3.82 0.84 5.91
N ASP A 196 -3.73 -0.11 4.97
CA ASP A 196 -4.06 -1.52 5.20
C ASP A 196 -3.19 -2.17 6.28
N SER A 197 -1.91 -1.79 6.33
CA SER A 197 -0.98 -2.27 7.36
C SER A 197 -1.45 -1.94 8.78
N TRP A 198 -2.15 -0.81 8.99
CA TRP A 198 -2.75 -0.50 10.29
C TRP A 198 -3.86 -1.48 10.68
N PHE A 199 -4.72 -1.85 9.74
CA PHE A 199 -5.85 -2.74 10.01
C PHE A 199 -5.43 -4.21 10.13
N HIS A 200 -4.46 -4.65 9.33
CA HIS A 200 -4.12 -6.07 9.20
C HIS A 200 -2.83 -6.51 9.92
N HIS A 201 -1.73 -5.74 9.82
CA HIS A 201 -0.42 -6.24 10.27
C HIS A 201 -0.37 -6.65 11.74
N PRO A 202 -0.93 -5.89 12.69
CA PRO A 202 -0.90 -6.30 14.08
C PRO A 202 -1.56 -7.66 14.31
N GLU A 203 -2.66 -7.95 13.61
CA GLU A 203 -3.31 -9.25 13.70
C GLU A 203 -2.46 -10.34 13.06
N TRP A 204 -1.94 -10.13 11.85
CA TRP A 204 -1.10 -11.11 11.17
C TRP A 204 0.17 -11.43 11.97
N LEU A 205 0.86 -10.43 12.53
CA LEU A 205 2.02 -10.62 13.40
C LEU A 205 1.67 -11.41 14.66
N ARG A 206 0.53 -11.10 15.28
CA ARG A 206 0.04 -11.83 16.45
C ARG A 206 -0.24 -13.29 16.10
N VAL A 207 -0.96 -13.56 15.01
CA VAL A 207 -1.29 -14.93 14.57
C VAL A 207 -0.02 -15.73 14.24
N ILE A 208 0.96 -15.12 13.57
CA ILE A 208 2.28 -15.73 13.34
C ILE A 208 2.96 -16.04 14.68
N GLN A 209 3.03 -15.07 15.60
CA GLN A 209 3.67 -15.25 16.90
C GLN A 209 2.97 -16.30 17.77
N ASP A 210 1.63 -16.35 17.76
CA ASP A 210 0.86 -17.36 18.49
C ASP A 210 1.13 -18.78 17.94
N HIS A 211 1.41 -18.90 16.64
CA HIS A 211 1.74 -20.17 16.01
C HIS A 211 3.17 -20.65 16.33
N VAL A 212 4.18 -19.78 16.23
CA VAL A 212 5.59 -20.18 16.36
C VAL A 212 6.20 -19.88 17.74
N GLY A 213 5.51 -19.12 18.58
CA GLY A 213 6.01 -18.60 19.84
C GLY A 213 7.02 -17.45 19.68
N ALA A 214 7.32 -16.76 20.79
CA ALA A 214 8.26 -15.65 20.80
C ALA A 214 9.66 -16.02 20.27
N ASP A 215 10.20 -17.17 20.70
CA ASP A 215 11.50 -17.67 20.23
C ASP A 215 11.45 -18.08 18.75
N GLY A 216 10.29 -18.56 18.28
CA GLY A 216 10.07 -18.90 16.87
C GLY A 216 10.14 -17.69 15.95
N ILE A 217 9.66 -16.52 16.40
CA ILE A 217 9.78 -15.26 15.65
C ILE A 217 11.26 -14.91 15.42
N SER A 218 12.07 -14.94 16.49
CA SER A 218 13.51 -14.70 16.34
C SER A 218 14.18 -15.78 15.48
N ALA A 219 13.81 -17.06 15.65
CA ALA A 219 14.35 -18.16 14.86
C ALA A 219 14.05 -18.00 13.35
N ILE A 220 12.87 -17.52 12.97
CA ILE A 220 12.54 -17.19 11.58
C ILE A 220 13.53 -16.16 11.04
N ALA A 221 13.78 -15.07 11.77
CA ALA A 221 14.66 -14.00 11.32
C ALA A 221 16.15 -14.43 11.23
N THR A 222 16.61 -15.39 12.04
CA THR A 222 17.99 -15.93 11.93
C THR A 222 18.28 -16.61 10.59
N ARG A 223 17.25 -16.98 9.80
CA ARG A 223 17.45 -17.52 8.45
C ARG A 223 18.19 -16.54 7.55
N ALA A 224 18.11 -15.23 7.80
CA ALA A 224 18.85 -14.20 7.08
C ALA A 224 20.38 -14.38 7.14
N HIS A 225 20.91 -15.09 8.15
CA HIS A 225 22.35 -15.38 8.25
C HIS A 225 22.78 -16.49 7.27
N ARG A 226 21.85 -17.41 6.95
CA ARG A 226 22.15 -18.68 6.29
C ARG A 226 21.57 -18.78 4.89
N GLU A 227 20.53 -18.03 4.58
CA GLU A 227 19.86 -18.04 3.28
C GLU A 227 20.19 -16.79 2.48
N ILE A 228 20.47 -16.97 1.19
CA ILE A 228 20.50 -15.90 0.19
C ILE A 228 19.28 -16.01 -0.73
N GLY A 229 18.91 -14.93 -1.42
CA GLY A 229 17.68 -14.89 -2.21
C GLY A 229 16.47 -15.07 -1.31
N THR A 230 16.47 -14.39 -0.15
CA THR A 230 15.39 -14.44 0.85
C THR A 230 14.89 -13.04 1.17
N LYS A 231 13.57 -12.91 1.27
CA LYS A 231 12.91 -11.67 1.72
C LYS A 231 12.89 -11.52 3.24
N ILE A 232 13.43 -12.48 3.99
CA ILE A 232 13.71 -12.31 5.43
C ILE A 232 14.95 -11.40 5.53
N ASN A 233 14.74 -10.09 5.50
CA ASN A 233 15.79 -9.08 5.44
C ASN A 233 15.39 -7.79 6.18
N MET A 234 16.27 -6.79 6.22
CA MET A 234 16.03 -5.53 6.92
C MET A 234 14.76 -4.82 6.41
N LEU A 235 14.56 -4.74 5.09
CA LEU A 235 13.42 -4.02 4.50
C LEU A 235 12.08 -4.55 5.01
N HIS A 236 11.90 -5.87 5.03
CA HIS A 236 10.62 -6.46 5.44
C HIS A 236 10.39 -6.29 6.95
N ILE A 237 11.44 -6.41 7.78
CA ILE A 237 11.34 -6.18 9.23
C ILE A 237 11.07 -4.69 9.51
N TRP A 238 11.78 -3.79 8.84
CA TRP A 238 11.60 -2.34 8.93
C TRP A 238 10.18 -1.91 8.53
N ALA A 239 9.65 -2.49 7.45
CA ALA A 239 8.30 -2.22 7.00
C ALA A 239 7.25 -2.71 8.02
N CYS A 240 7.48 -3.85 8.69
CA CYS A 240 6.63 -4.28 9.82
C CYS A 240 6.69 -3.31 11.01
N ALA A 241 7.81 -2.60 11.20
CA ALA A 241 7.97 -1.61 12.26
C ALA A 241 7.24 -0.28 11.95
N SER A 242 7.38 0.22 10.72
CA SER A 242 6.92 1.56 10.34
C SER A 242 5.49 1.58 9.79
N ALA A 243 5.12 0.64 8.92
CA ALA A 243 3.88 0.69 8.16
C ALA A 243 2.60 0.72 9.01
N PRO A 244 2.47 -0.04 10.12
CA PRO A 244 1.24 0.01 10.94
C PRO A 244 0.99 1.39 11.55
N SER A 245 2.02 2.04 12.10
CA SER A 245 1.90 3.38 12.68
C SER A 245 1.73 4.46 11.63
N PHE A 246 2.38 4.31 10.47
CA PHE A 246 2.16 5.20 9.34
C PHE A 246 0.70 5.08 8.85
N GLY A 247 0.20 3.86 8.69
CA GLY A 247 -1.18 3.58 8.31
C GLY A 247 -2.20 4.18 9.27
N ARG A 248 -1.90 4.13 10.58
CA ARG A 248 -2.71 4.83 11.60
C ARG A 248 -2.71 6.33 11.36
N GLY A 249 -1.56 6.93 11.04
CA GLY A 249 -1.46 8.34 10.67
C GLY A 249 -2.37 8.72 9.50
N ILE A 250 -2.38 7.91 8.43
CA ILE A 250 -3.29 8.11 7.29
C ILE A 250 -4.76 8.00 7.72
N ALA A 251 -5.10 6.98 8.50
CA ALA A 251 -6.48 6.77 8.97
C ALA A 251 -6.98 7.91 9.86
N LEU A 252 -6.08 8.51 10.68
CA LEU A 252 -6.37 9.69 11.49
C LEU A 252 -6.58 10.94 10.63
N GLU A 253 -5.76 11.16 9.60
CA GLU A 253 -5.94 12.29 8.67
C GLU A 253 -7.24 12.21 7.87
N LEU A 254 -7.69 10.99 7.57
CA LEU A 254 -9.00 10.74 6.96
C LEU A 254 -10.16 10.79 7.97
N GLY A 255 -9.87 10.94 9.27
CA GLY A 255 -10.88 11.03 10.32
C GLY A 255 -11.64 9.72 10.56
N LEU A 256 -11.07 8.56 10.24
CA LEU A 256 -11.78 7.27 10.31
C LEU A 256 -12.08 6.83 11.75
N HIS A 257 -11.14 7.07 12.66
CA HIS A 257 -11.22 6.68 14.07
C HIS A 257 -10.52 7.69 14.97
N ASP A 258 -10.74 7.54 16.27
CA ASP A 258 -10.17 8.39 17.31
C ASP A 258 -8.67 8.09 17.53
N TYR A 259 -8.01 9.01 18.24
CA TYR A 259 -6.58 8.90 18.51
C TYR A 259 -6.21 7.66 19.34
N ASP A 260 -7.07 7.21 20.25
CA ASP A 260 -6.82 6.05 21.13
C ASP A 260 -7.33 4.71 20.56
N TYR A 261 -7.89 4.70 19.35
CA TYR A 261 -8.48 3.51 18.75
C TYR A 261 -7.44 2.40 18.56
N ARG A 262 -7.64 1.29 19.27
CA ARG A 262 -6.88 0.02 19.20
C ARG A 262 -5.37 0.19 19.29
N THR A 263 -4.88 1.22 19.97
CA THR A 263 -3.46 1.57 20.01
C THR A 263 -2.60 0.52 20.73
N ARG A 264 -3.20 -0.32 21.58
CA ARG A 264 -2.53 -1.52 22.15
C ARG A 264 -2.02 -2.48 21.07
N ARG A 265 -2.63 -2.52 19.88
CA ARG A 265 -2.14 -3.34 18.77
C ARG A 265 -0.75 -2.91 18.29
N ILE A 266 -0.38 -1.64 18.47
CA ILE A 266 0.95 -1.12 18.12
C ILE A 266 2.00 -1.66 19.08
N THR A 267 1.70 -1.71 20.39
CA THR A 267 2.64 -2.25 21.40
C THR A 267 2.90 -3.73 21.18
N GLU A 268 1.86 -4.51 20.89
CA GLU A 268 1.97 -5.93 20.57
C GLU A 268 2.77 -6.18 19.28
N ALA A 269 2.44 -5.44 18.21
CA ALA A 269 3.12 -5.56 16.92
C ALA A 269 4.61 -5.19 17.04
N MET A 270 4.92 -4.05 17.65
CA MET A 270 6.30 -3.59 17.80
C MET A 270 7.13 -4.52 18.69
N SER A 271 6.52 -5.14 19.71
CA SER A 271 7.18 -6.17 20.52
C SER A 271 7.56 -7.39 19.68
N THR A 272 6.70 -7.80 18.74
CA THR A 272 6.98 -8.89 17.80
C THR A 272 8.10 -8.50 16.83
N VAL A 273 8.04 -7.28 16.29
CA VAL A 273 9.06 -6.76 15.37
C VAL A 273 10.44 -6.64 16.04
N ARG A 274 10.51 -6.21 17.29
CA ARG A 274 11.77 -6.17 18.05
C ARG A 274 12.42 -7.57 18.13
N ARG A 275 11.62 -8.64 18.22
CA ARG A 275 12.12 -10.04 18.19
C ARG A 275 12.62 -10.48 16.81
N LEU A 276 12.01 -9.98 15.74
CA LEU A 276 12.53 -10.17 14.38
C LEU A 276 13.92 -9.51 14.25
N TYR A 277 14.07 -8.27 14.74
CA TYR A 277 15.38 -7.61 14.76
C TYR A 277 16.41 -8.35 15.63
N ARG A 278 15.99 -8.88 16.79
CA ARG A 278 16.87 -9.74 17.62
C ARG A 278 17.35 -10.96 16.85
N GLY A 279 16.50 -11.61 16.04
CA GLY A 279 16.91 -12.72 15.19
C GLY A 279 17.81 -12.30 14.02
N LEU A 280 17.53 -11.14 13.40
CA LEU A 280 18.32 -10.60 12.29
C LEU A 280 19.73 -10.19 12.72
N TRP A 281 19.88 -9.49 13.84
CA TRP A 281 21.16 -8.92 14.27
C TRP A 281 21.87 -9.73 15.35
N GLY A 282 21.14 -10.57 16.08
CA GLY A 282 21.65 -11.35 17.21
C GLY A 282 21.88 -10.54 18.49
N SER A 283 22.53 -9.37 18.43
CA SER A 283 22.91 -8.52 19.58
C SER A 283 23.15 -7.07 19.17
N GLY A 284 23.22 -6.13 20.11
CA GLY A 284 23.51 -4.71 19.86
C GLY A 284 22.32 -3.91 19.29
N PRO A 285 22.57 -2.81 18.56
CA PRO A 285 21.52 -1.87 18.21
C PRO A 285 20.58 -2.36 17.08
N MET A 286 19.35 -1.88 17.07
CA MET A 286 18.24 -2.39 16.25
C MET A 286 18.31 -2.03 14.75
N PHE A 287 18.86 -0.86 14.39
CA PHE A 287 18.82 -0.36 13.00
C PHE A 287 20.20 -0.24 12.36
N ALA A 288 20.27 -0.35 11.03
CA ALA A 288 21.51 -0.21 10.27
C ALA A 288 22.16 1.18 10.44
N SER A 289 21.33 2.23 10.55
CA SER A 289 21.79 3.60 10.88
C SER A 289 22.57 3.69 12.21
N MET A 290 22.30 2.77 13.15
CA MET A 290 23.01 2.66 14.44
C MET A 290 24.28 1.78 14.36
N ARG A 291 24.53 1.18 13.19
CA ARG A 291 25.64 0.28 12.87
C ARG A 291 26.52 0.87 11.79
N ASP A 292 26.60 2.20 11.74
CA ASP A 292 27.33 2.94 10.70
C ASP A 292 26.92 2.58 9.27
N TYR A 293 25.64 2.24 9.09
CA TYR A 293 25.07 1.80 7.81
C TYR A 293 25.75 0.54 7.27
N GLN A 294 26.32 -0.28 8.16
CA GLN A 294 26.86 -1.60 7.84
C GLN A 294 25.85 -2.68 8.21
N ALA A 295 25.61 -3.58 7.26
CA ALA A 295 24.70 -4.70 7.38
C ALA A 295 25.35 -6.05 7.01
N PRO A 296 26.46 -6.46 7.64
CA PRO A 296 27.07 -7.76 7.40
C PRO A 296 26.26 -8.89 8.07
N ILE A 297 25.12 -9.23 7.49
CA ILE A 297 24.10 -10.13 8.08
C ILE A 297 24.45 -11.61 7.84
N LEU A 298 24.97 -11.95 6.66
CA LEU A 298 25.30 -13.33 6.29
C LEU A 298 26.47 -13.91 7.11
N ASP A 299 26.40 -15.21 7.37
CA ASP A 299 27.48 -15.97 8.01
C ASP A 299 28.78 -15.86 7.19
N PRO A 300 29.97 -15.77 7.83
CA PRO A 300 31.25 -15.66 7.12
C PRO A 300 31.52 -16.78 6.11
N SER A 301 30.90 -17.96 6.27
CA SER A 301 31.00 -19.06 5.30
C SER A 301 30.44 -18.70 3.92
N TRP A 302 29.47 -17.79 3.84
CA TRP A 302 28.97 -17.29 2.56
C TRP A 302 30.03 -16.48 1.83
N ILE A 303 30.78 -15.65 2.56
CA ILE A 303 31.82 -14.80 1.97
C ILE A 303 32.94 -15.67 1.39
N ALA A 304 33.37 -16.69 2.12
CA ALA A 304 34.32 -17.68 1.61
C ALA A 304 33.80 -18.44 0.36
N ARG A 305 32.50 -18.75 0.32
CA ARG A 305 31.89 -19.37 -0.87
C ARG A 305 31.86 -18.42 -2.06
N PHE A 306 31.48 -17.16 -1.86
CA PHE A 306 31.51 -16.14 -2.91
C PHE A 306 32.91 -15.95 -3.46
N GLU A 307 33.93 -15.94 -2.60
CA GLU A 307 35.34 -15.83 -3.01
C GLU A 307 35.75 -17.03 -3.89
N SER A 308 35.32 -18.25 -3.54
CA SER A 308 35.58 -19.46 -4.32
C SER A 308 34.90 -19.41 -5.70
N ASP A 309 33.69 -18.86 -5.77
CA ASP A 309 32.88 -18.82 -6.99
C ASP A 309 33.08 -17.51 -7.80
N ARG A 310 34.05 -16.67 -7.40
CA ARG A 310 34.28 -15.33 -7.96
C ARG A 310 34.65 -15.39 -9.44
N ILE A 311 33.88 -14.67 -10.25
CA ILE A 311 34.15 -14.36 -11.65
C ILE A 311 34.82 -12.99 -11.70
N ALA A 312 36.05 -12.91 -12.20
CA ALA A 312 36.74 -11.65 -12.41
C ALA A 312 36.09 -10.85 -13.56
N LEU A 313 35.82 -9.56 -13.34
CA LEU A 313 35.33 -8.64 -14.37
C LEU A 313 36.51 -7.87 -14.99
N SER A 314 37.51 -8.58 -15.50
CA SER A 314 38.77 -7.97 -15.96
C SER A 314 38.69 -7.29 -17.33
N ASP A 315 37.71 -7.65 -18.16
CA ASP A 315 37.55 -7.11 -19.51
C ASP A 315 36.21 -6.35 -19.69
N ASP A 316 36.13 -5.55 -20.75
CA ASP A 316 34.96 -4.72 -21.05
C ASP A 316 33.71 -5.57 -21.35
N ARG A 317 33.90 -6.78 -21.90
CA ARG A 317 32.79 -7.68 -22.26
C ARG A 317 32.12 -8.23 -21.00
N GLY A 318 32.89 -8.71 -20.04
CA GLY A 318 32.41 -9.21 -18.76
C GLY A 318 31.72 -8.11 -17.97
N ARG A 319 32.34 -6.93 -17.86
CA ARG A 319 31.73 -5.74 -17.22
C ARG A 319 30.40 -5.37 -17.86
N SER A 320 30.34 -5.28 -19.19
CA SER A 320 29.11 -4.93 -19.90
C SER A 320 28.03 -6.00 -19.76
N THR A 321 28.41 -7.29 -19.75
CA THR A 321 27.47 -8.41 -19.54
C THR A 321 26.83 -8.34 -18.17
N PHE A 322 27.65 -8.19 -17.12
CA PHE A 322 27.18 -8.04 -15.74
C PHE A 322 26.29 -6.80 -15.59
N GLN A 323 26.75 -5.64 -16.06
CA GLN A 323 26.01 -4.38 -15.92
C GLN A 323 24.60 -4.47 -16.50
N ARG A 324 24.47 -4.98 -17.74
CA ARG A 324 23.16 -5.14 -18.39
C ARG A 324 22.30 -6.19 -17.71
N PHE A 325 22.91 -7.28 -17.23
CA PHE A 325 22.22 -8.31 -16.45
C PHE A 325 21.63 -7.73 -15.16
N ASN A 326 22.45 -7.01 -14.39
CA ASN A 326 22.04 -6.38 -13.14
C ASN A 326 20.87 -5.41 -13.34
N GLY A 327 21.01 -4.49 -14.30
CA GLY A 327 19.96 -3.52 -14.62
C GLY A 327 18.65 -4.17 -15.06
N ALA A 328 18.70 -5.18 -15.94
CA ALA A 328 17.51 -5.86 -16.44
C ALA A 328 16.75 -6.62 -15.36
N LEU A 329 17.46 -7.33 -14.48
CA LEU A 329 16.82 -8.06 -13.39
C LEU A 329 16.27 -7.11 -12.32
N GLU A 330 16.97 -6.02 -12.02
CA GLU A 330 16.47 -5.02 -11.08
C GLU A 330 15.22 -4.31 -11.60
N LEU A 331 15.19 -3.96 -12.88
CA LEU A 331 14.00 -3.42 -13.53
C LEU A 331 12.81 -4.39 -13.45
N LEU A 332 13.04 -5.68 -13.75
CA LEU A 332 12.01 -6.69 -13.66
C LEU A 332 11.52 -6.87 -12.21
N GLY A 333 12.45 -6.86 -11.24
CA GLY A 333 12.14 -6.90 -9.82
C GLY A 333 11.19 -5.77 -9.40
N PHE A 334 11.48 -4.53 -9.82
CA PHE A 334 10.57 -3.40 -9.58
C PHE A 334 9.19 -3.62 -10.21
N LEU A 335 9.12 -4.07 -11.48
CA LEU A 335 7.84 -4.27 -12.16
C LEU A 335 7.00 -5.37 -11.51
N VAL A 336 7.59 -6.51 -11.13
CA VAL A 336 6.90 -7.61 -10.43
C VAL A 336 6.31 -7.13 -9.11
N HIS A 337 6.93 -6.12 -8.49
CA HIS A 337 6.50 -5.55 -7.22
C HIS A 337 5.80 -4.19 -7.40
N PHE A 338 5.27 -3.86 -8.58
CA PHE A 338 4.50 -2.63 -8.81
C PHE A 338 5.29 -1.32 -8.48
N ASP A 339 6.57 -1.27 -8.86
CA ASP A 339 7.54 -0.21 -8.49
C ASP A 339 7.81 -0.12 -6.97
N ASN A 340 7.43 -1.12 -6.18
CA ASN A 340 7.85 -1.27 -4.80
C ASN A 340 9.25 -1.91 -4.73
N ARG A 341 10.04 -1.46 -3.76
CA ARG A 341 11.38 -1.91 -3.45
C ARG A 341 11.48 -3.30 -2.83
N LEU A 342 10.36 -3.95 -2.47
CA LEU A 342 10.36 -5.35 -2.00
C LEU A 342 10.99 -6.35 -2.98
N GLY A 343 11.15 -5.97 -4.24
CA GLY A 343 11.86 -6.76 -5.26
C GLY A 343 13.39 -6.75 -5.15
N LEU A 344 13.96 -6.00 -4.19
CA LEU A 344 15.39 -5.80 -4.00
C LEU A 344 15.77 -5.95 -2.52
N GLY A 345 16.96 -6.50 -2.25
CA GLY A 345 17.57 -6.45 -0.93
C GLY A 345 19.09 -6.44 -0.97
N ASP A 346 19.70 -5.33 -0.59
CA ASP A 346 21.16 -5.20 -0.40
C ASP A 346 21.57 -5.46 1.05
N SER A 347 22.74 -6.07 1.24
CA SER A 347 23.43 -6.25 2.52
C SER A 347 24.96 -6.16 2.38
N GLY A 348 25.65 -5.94 3.50
CA GLY A 348 27.08 -5.66 3.57
C GLY A 348 27.36 -4.22 4.03
N PRO A 349 28.57 -3.67 3.82
CA PRO A 349 29.72 -4.36 3.26
C PRO A 349 30.18 -5.53 4.14
N TYR A 350 30.58 -6.64 3.51
CA TYR A 350 31.21 -7.78 4.16
C TYR A 350 32.72 -7.72 3.92
N PRO A 351 33.56 -7.66 4.96
CA PRO A 351 35.01 -7.59 4.78
C PRO A 351 35.56 -8.88 4.15
N THR A 352 36.51 -8.74 3.23
CA THR A 352 37.25 -9.88 2.63
C THR A 352 38.67 -9.98 3.20
N ALA A 353 39.28 -11.16 3.05
CA ALA A 353 40.61 -11.41 3.63
C ALA A 353 41.73 -10.57 3.00
N ASP A 354 41.55 -10.10 1.77
CA ASP A 354 42.47 -9.23 1.03
C ASP A 354 42.31 -7.73 1.36
N GLY A 355 41.47 -7.40 2.33
CA GLY A 355 41.21 -6.02 2.77
C GLY A 355 40.18 -5.27 1.92
N GLY A 356 39.59 -5.92 0.92
CA GLY A 356 38.41 -5.44 0.20
C GLY A 356 37.10 -5.69 0.95
N PHE A 357 36.01 -5.62 0.19
CA PHE A 357 34.68 -5.97 0.71
C PHE A 357 33.74 -6.50 -0.37
N VAL A 358 32.68 -7.17 0.07
CA VAL A 358 31.57 -7.66 -0.75
C VAL A 358 30.28 -6.90 -0.41
N ILE A 359 29.50 -6.56 -1.42
CA ILE A 359 28.08 -6.20 -1.24
C ILE A 359 27.24 -7.29 -1.89
N VAL A 360 26.23 -7.77 -1.16
CA VAL A 360 25.34 -8.82 -1.64
C VAL A 360 23.99 -8.20 -1.97
N ARG A 361 23.53 -8.40 -3.20
CA ARG A 361 22.25 -7.93 -3.73
C ARG A 361 21.37 -9.12 -4.07
N ASP A 362 20.18 -9.18 -3.49
CA ASP A 362 19.12 -10.09 -3.89
C ASP A 362 18.10 -9.37 -4.79
N LEU A 363 17.80 -9.96 -5.95
CA LEU A 363 16.81 -9.50 -6.91
C LEU A 363 15.69 -10.54 -7.03
N PHE A 364 14.46 -10.18 -6.67
CA PHE A 364 13.29 -11.06 -6.72
C PHE A 364 12.51 -10.82 -8.00
N ILE A 365 12.66 -11.72 -8.97
CA ILE A 365 12.19 -11.52 -10.36
C ILE A 365 10.97 -12.38 -10.74
N ASN A 366 10.50 -13.23 -9.82
CA ASN A 366 9.28 -14.01 -9.95
C ASN A 366 8.69 -14.24 -8.55
N GLU A 367 7.42 -13.88 -8.35
CA GLU A 367 6.74 -14.07 -7.06
C GLU A 367 5.37 -14.71 -7.29
N PRO A 368 5.26 -16.06 -7.20
CA PRO A 368 4.02 -16.78 -7.48
C PRO A 368 2.83 -16.41 -6.60
N ALA A 369 3.05 -15.72 -5.47
CA ALA A 369 1.96 -15.17 -4.66
C ALA A 369 1.20 -14.04 -5.39
N TYR A 370 1.80 -13.40 -6.39
CA TYR A 370 1.17 -12.31 -7.12
C TYR A 370 0.52 -12.81 -8.42
N PRO A 371 -0.78 -12.52 -8.66
CA PRO A 371 -1.49 -13.02 -9.84
C PRO A 371 -0.88 -12.60 -11.19
N TRP A 372 -0.19 -11.46 -11.25
CA TRP A 372 0.45 -10.94 -12.48
C TRP A 372 1.86 -11.51 -12.73
N SER A 373 2.42 -12.27 -11.78
CA SER A 373 3.67 -13.02 -11.97
C SER A 373 3.50 -14.24 -12.89
N ASP A 374 2.29 -14.54 -13.36
CA ASP A 374 2.04 -15.51 -14.43
C ASP A 374 2.88 -15.19 -15.69
N THR A 375 3.09 -13.90 -15.96
CA THR A 375 3.96 -13.42 -17.04
C THR A 375 5.43 -13.74 -16.84
N THR A 376 5.91 -13.81 -15.59
CA THR A 376 7.31 -14.11 -15.23
C THR A 376 7.56 -15.58 -14.91
N ALA A 377 6.54 -16.42 -15.03
CA ALA A 377 6.66 -17.87 -14.85
C ALA A 377 7.78 -18.46 -15.73
N GLY A 378 8.56 -19.36 -15.12
CA GLY A 378 9.74 -19.99 -15.72
C GLY A 378 11.06 -19.29 -15.37
N LEU A 379 11.03 -18.05 -14.88
CA LEU A 379 12.20 -17.41 -14.28
C LEU A 379 12.43 -17.91 -12.84
N PRO A 380 13.68 -17.89 -12.35
CA PRO A 380 13.95 -18.19 -10.95
C PRO A 380 13.24 -17.19 -10.04
N TYR A 381 12.87 -17.63 -8.84
CA TYR A 381 12.32 -16.76 -7.80
C TYR A 381 13.22 -15.56 -7.50
N ALA A 382 14.49 -15.82 -7.26
CA ALA A 382 15.48 -14.80 -6.92
C ALA A 382 16.83 -15.06 -7.57
N VAL A 383 17.57 -13.98 -7.77
CA VAL A 383 18.99 -13.99 -8.14
C VAL A 383 19.78 -13.22 -7.09
N THR A 384 20.79 -13.86 -6.51
CA THR A 384 21.74 -13.22 -5.60
C THR A 384 23.03 -12.89 -6.33
N ILE A 385 23.52 -11.66 -6.16
CA ILE A 385 24.74 -11.13 -6.75
C ILE A 385 25.65 -10.65 -5.62
N ALA A 386 26.78 -11.34 -5.41
CA ALA A 386 27.86 -10.88 -4.54
C ALA A 386 28.88 -10.08 -5.37
N MET A 387 28.96 -8.77 -5.14
CA MET A 387 29.83 -7.83 -5.86
C MET A 387 31.10 -7.54 -5.06
N PHE A 388 32.28 -7.74 -5.66
CA PHE A 388 33.58 -7.55 -5.01
C PHE A 388 34.19 -6.19 -5.31
N PHE A 389 34.64 -5.51 -4.26
CA PHE A 389 35.32 -4.22 -4.32
C PHE A 389 36.73 -4.34 -3.72
N ALA A 390 37.69 -3.61 -4.30
CA ALA A 390 39.06 -3.59 -3.81
C ALA A 390 39.19 -2.73 -2.53
N GLY A 391 40.12 -3.07 -1.65
CA GLY A 391 40.33 -2.35 -0.38
C GLY A 391 40.90 -0.95 -0.52
N ASP A 392 41.46 -0.61 -1.69
CA ASP A 392 42.01 0.70 -2.02
C ASP A 392 41.01 1.61 -2.77
N THR A 393 39.74 1.19 -2.87
CA THR A 393 38.69 2.04 -3.45
C THR A 393 38.38 3.24 -2.57
N ASP A 394 38.04 4.37 -3.20
CA ASP A 394 37.55 5.60 -2.57
C ASP A 394 36.04 5.59 -2.31
N LEU A 395 35.38 4.42 -2.42
CA LEU A 395 33.93 4.28 -2.39
C LEU A 395 33.45 4.23 -0.95
N GLU A 396 32.70 5.25 -0.51
CA GLU A 396 31.94 5.18 0.73
C GLU A 396 30.64 4.42 0.47
N THR A 397 30.27 3.49 1.36
CA THR A 397 29.05 2.67 1.22
C THR A 397 28.14 2.85 2.42
N LYS A 398 26.83 2.91 2.18
CA LYS A 398 25.80 2.94 3.22
C LYS A 398 24.67 2.00 2.83
N VAL A 399 24.40 0.99 3.65
CA VAL A 399 23.23 0.13 3.52
C VAL A 399 22.18 0.54 4.55
N PHE A 400 21.03 0.97 4.07
CA PHE A 400 19.92 1.45 4.90
C PHE A 400 18.98 0.30 5.30
N ASP A 401 18.15 0.53 6.33
CA ASP A 401 17.15 -0.44 6.81
C ASP A 401 16.13 -0.84 5.73
N LEU A 402 15.93 -0.03 4.69
CA LEU A 402 15.18 -0.41 3.49
C LEU A 402 15.93 -1.40 2.56
N SER A 403 16.96 -2.08 3.05
CA SER A 403 17.83 -3.01 2.33
C SER A 403 18.34 -2.45 1.01
N THR A 404 18.97 -1.28 1.06
CA THR A 404 19.50 -0.63 -0.14
C THR A 404 20.82 0.05 0.12
N MET A 405 21.73 -0.20 -0.81
CA MET A 405 23.04 0.42 -0.85
C MET A 405 23.01 1.75 -1.62
N PHE A 406 23.47 2.80 -0.95
CA PHE A 406 23.90 4.05 -1.56
C PHE A 406 25.41 4.22 -1.38
N THR A 407 26.02 4.96 -2.30
CA THR A 407 27.48 5.13 -2.35
C THR A 407 27.86 6.57 -2.66
N GLU A 408 29.07 6.94 -2.25
CA GLU A 408 29.76 8.16 -2.70
C GLU A 408 31.12 7.75 -3.28
N PRO A 409 31.40 8.04 -4.58
CA PRO A 409 30.47 8.59 -5.58
C PRO A 409 29.30 7.64 -5.88
N SER A 410 28.16 8.20 -6.28
CA SER A 410 26.92 7.42 -6.47
C SER A 410 27.02 6.30 -7.50
N ASN A 411 27.94 6.37 -8.47
CA ASN A 411 28.12 5.31 -9.45
C ASN A 411 29.19 4.31 -9.02
N TYR A 412 28.79 3.25 -8.31
CA TYR A 412 29.70 2.21 -7.81
C TYR A 412 30.13 1.18 -8.85
N LEU A 413 29.41 1.01 -9.98
CA LEU A 413 29.66 -0.06 -10.95
C LEU A 413 31.10 -0.11 -11.51
N PRO A 414 31.78 1.02 -11.78
CA PRO A 414 33.18 1.01 -12.20
C PRO A 414 34.14 0.40 -11.16
N HIS A 415 33.76 0.41 -9.88
CA HIS A 415 34.57 -0.10 -8.76
C HIS A 415 34.38 -1.61 -8.54
N VAL A 416 33.44 -2.25 -9.24
CA VAL A 416 33.22 -3.69 -9.15
C VAL A 416 34.33 -4.43 -9.89
N THR A 417 35.07 -5.25 -9.15
CA THR A 417 36.24 -6.00 -9.64
C THR A 417 35.90 -7.44 -10.02
N GLY A 418 34.85 -8.00 -9.45
CA GLY A 418 34.38 -9.36 -9.70
C GLY A 418 32.98 -9.59 -9.13
N VAL A 419 32.35 -10.70 -9.51
CA VAL A 419 31.03 -11.09 -9.02
C VAL A 419 30.93 -12.60 -8.79
N ALA A 420 30.12 -13.03 -7.83
CA ALA A 420 29.60 -14.40 -7.73
C ALA A 420 28.08 -14.34 -7.77
N VAL A 421 27.43 -15.19 -8.58
CA VAL A 421 25.99 -15.07 -8.86
C VAL A 421 25.30 -16.42 -8.71
N TYR A 422 24.14 -16.41 -8.04
CA TYR A 422 23.35 -17.60 -7.73
C TYR A 422 21.89 -17.37 -8.12
N ALA A 423 21.25 -18.39 -8.72
CA ALA A 423 19.82 -18.42 -8.94
C ALA A 423 19.14 -19.36 -7.92
N ARG A 424 18.09 -18.85 -7.28
CA ARG A 424 17.17 -19.62 -6.43
C ARG A 424 15.88 -19.85 -7.22
N GLU A 425 15.66 -21.08 -7.66
CA GLU A 425 14.60 -21.40 -8.63
C GLU A 425 13.18 -21.17 -8.05
N LYS A 426 12.95 -21.50 -6.79
CA LYS A 426 11.71 -21.26 -6.04
C LYS A 426 11.99 -20.61 -4.68
N PHE A 427 10.99 -19.96 -4.09
CA PHE A 427 11.14 -19.33 -2.77
C PHE A 427 11.56 -20.32 -1.68
N ASP A 428 11.23 -21.60 -1.84
CA ASP A 428 11.52 -22.70 -0.92
C ASP A 428 12.64 -23.63 -1.42
N THR A 429 13.35 -23.29 -2.51
CA THR A 429 14.51 -24.06 -2.96
C THR A 429 15.54 -24.15 -1.83
N PRO A 430 15.97 -25.37 -1.46
CA PRO A 430 17.03 -25.56 -0.47
C PRO A 430 18.34 -24.87 -0.86
N ILE A 431 19.04 -24.30 0.11
CA ILE A 431 20.24 -23.47 -0.10
C ILE A 431 21.45 -24.26 -0.67
N ASP A 432 21.48 -25.57 -0.45
CA ASP A 432 22.46 -26.48 -1.04
C ASP A 432 22.18 -26.79 -2.52
N GLN A 433 21.01 -26.41 -3.05
CA GLN A 433 20.57 -26.64 -4.42
C GLN A 433 20.58 -25.37 -5.29
N LEU A 434 21.20 -24.29 -4.82
CA LEU A 434 21.34 -23.07 -5.61
C LEU A 434 22.22 -23.30 -6.84
N ARG A 435 21.81 -22.72 -7.97
CA ARG A 435 22.56 -22.79 -9.22
C ARG A 435 23.48 -21.59 -9.37
N THR A 436 24.79 -21.82 -9.46
CA THR A 436 25.78 -20.79 -9.80
C THR A 436 25.64 -20.38 -11.26
N LEU A 437 25.74 -19.08 -11.56
CA LEU A 437 25.61 -18.54 -12.92
C LEU A 437 26.96 -18.08 -13.47
N SER A 438 27.31 -18.56 -14.66
CA SER A 438 28.41 -18.02 -15.47
C SER A 438 28.02 -16.72 -16.18
N LEU A 439 28.96 -16.04 -16.83
CA LEU A 439 28.66 -14.88 -17.68
C LEU A 439 27.72 -15.24 -18.85
N GLU A 440 27.78 -16.47 -19.35
CA GLU A 440 26.88 -16.95 -20.40
C GLU A 440 25.45 -17.13 -19.85
N ASP A 441 25.32 -17.74 -18.67
CA ASP A 441 24.03 -17.88 -17.98
C ASP A 441 23.42 -16.50 -17.69
N MET A 442 24.22 -15.53 -17.24
CA MET A 442 23.76 -14.15 -17.02
C MET A 442 23.24 -13.52 -18.31
N ALA A 443 23.95 -13.70 -19.44
CA ALA A 443 23.51 -13.16 -20.72
C ALA A 443 22.19 -13.78 -21.21
N GLN A 444 22.02 -15.10 -21.01
CA GLN A 444 20.79 -15.81 -21.35
C GLN A 444 19.63 -15.34 -20.46
N LEU A 445 19.81 -15.37 -19.14
CA LEU A 445 18.78 -14.99 -18.18
C LEU A 445 18.37 -13.52 -18.34
N ARG A 446 19.31 -12.62 -18.69
CA ARG A 446 18.99 -11.24 -19.06
C ARG A 446 17.99 -11.18 -20.22
N ALA A 447 18.25 -11.90 -21.31
CA ALA A 447 17.40 -11.87 -22.50
C ALA A 447 16.00 -12.42 -22.22
N GLU A 448 15.91 -13.48 -21.40
CA GLU A 448 14.65 -14.01 -20.91
C GLU A 448 13.91 -12.98 -20.04
N ALA A 449 14.59 -12.35 -19.09
CA ALA A 449 14.03 -11.33 -18.21
C ALA A 449 13.53 -10.08 -18.98
N GLU A 450 14.26 -9.61 -19.99
CA GLU A 450 13.84 -8.51 -20.86
C GLU A 450 12.52 -8.84 -21.59
N THR A 451 12.40 -10.06 -22.12
CA THR A 451 11.18 -10.56 -22.79
C THR A 451 9.99 -10.62 -21.81
N LYS A 452 10.26 -11.12 -20.59
CA LYS A 452 9.24 -11.28 -19.54
C LYS A 452 8.83 -9.92 -18.96
N SER A 453 9.76 -8.98 -18.84
CA SER A 453 9.52 -7.58 -18.47
C SER A 453 8.59 -6.89 -19.47
N GLU A 454 8.78 -7.10 -20.77
CA GLU A 454 7.86 -6.58 -21.79
C GLU A 454 6.45 -7.17 -21.67
N ALA A 455 6.35 -8.48 -21.43
CA ALA A 455 5.06 -9.15 -21.23
C ALA A 455 4.32 -8.62 -20.00
N LEU A 456 5.03 -8.48 -18.87
CA LEU A 456 4.51 -7.93 -17.63
C LEU A 456 4.07 -6.46 -17.81
N TYR A 457 4.89 -5.64 -18.47
CA TYR A 457 4.55 -4.25 -18.77
C TYR A 457 3.23 -4.16 -19.54
N LYS A 458 3.04 -4.99 -20.59
CA LYS A 458 1.78 -5.04 -21.35
C LYS A 458 0.61 -5.48 -20.49
N ARG A 459 0.82 -6.45 -19.59
CA ARG A 459 -0.19 -6.93 -18.64
C ARG A 459 -0.64 -5.83 -17.68
N ILE A 460 0.29 -5.06 -17.12
CA ILE A 460 0.00 -3.92 -16.24
C ILE A 460 -0.66 -2.78 -17.02
N ALA A 461 -0.23 -2.52 -18.26
CA ALA A 461 -0.74 -1.41 -19.04
C ALA A 461 -2.24 -1.49 -19.36
N VAL A 462 -2.78 -2.70 -19.50
CA VAL A 462 -4.22 -2.92 -19.75
C VAL A 462 -5.07 -2.99 -18.48
N MET A 463 -4.46 -3.00 -17.29
CA MET A 463 -5.20 -2.93 -16.04
C MET A 463 -5.90 -1.57 -15.89
N SER A 464 -7.11 -1.60 -15.35
CA SER A 464 -7.81 -0.42 -14.84
C SER A 464 -7.01 0.26 -13.73
N GLN A 465 -7.32 1.53 -13.45
CA GLN A 465 -6.69 2.27 -12.34
C GLN A 465 -6.89 1.53 -11.01
N GLN A 466 -8.10 1.04 -10.75
CA GLN A 466 -8.42 0.31 -9.53
C GLN A 466 -7.58 -0.97 -9.39
N GLU A 467 -7.48 -1.79 -10.44
CA GLU A 467 -6.64 -3.00 -10.42
C GLU A 467 -5.18 -2.68 -10.10
N LYS A 468 -4.64 -1.59 -10.64
CA LYS A 468 -3.25 -1.17 -10.36
C LYS A 468 -3.06 -0.70 -8.92
N VAL A 469 -4.01 0.10 -8.40
CA VAL A 469 -3.96 0.57 -7.01
C VAL A 469 -4.06 -0.62 -6.06
N MET A 470 -5.00 -1.54 -6.28
CA MET A 470 -5.17 -2.73 -5.42
C MET A 470 -3.96 -3.66 -5.48
N ALA A 471 -3.41 -3.91 -6.68
CA ALA A 471 -2.21 -4.73 -6.84
C ALA A 471 -1.02 -4.15 -6.07
N GLY A 472 -0.73 -2.86 -6.25
CA GLY A 472 0.33 -2.18 -5.49
C GLY A 472 0.08 -2.16 -3.98
N ALA A 473 -1.18 -2.00 -3.55
CA ALA A 473 -1.55 -2.00 -2.14
C ALA A 473 -1.33 -3.37 -1.49
N VAL A 474 -1.66 -4.48 -2.18
CA VAL A 474 -1.39 -5.84 -1.70
C VAL A 474 0.11 -6.09 -1.56
N VAL A 475 0.92 -5.58 -2.50
CA VAL A 475 2.39 -5.64 -2.38
C VAL A 475 2.87 -4.85 -1.16
N TYR A 476 2.35 -3.63 -0.93
CA TYR A 476 2.69 -2.79 0.22
C TYR A 476 2.13 -3.27 1.57
N ALA A 477 1.14 -4.15 1.59
CA ALA A 477 0.57 -4.65 2.83
C ALA A 477 0.99 -6.10 3.08
N SER A 478 0.44 -7.04 2.31
CA SER A 478 0.74 -8.47 2.47
C SER A 478 2.20 -8.80 2.12
N GLY A 479 2.77 -8.11 1.12
CA GLY A 479 4.16 -8.33 0.70
C GLY A 479 5.18 -8.09 1.82
N PHE A 480 4.91 -7.17 2.76
CA PHE A 480 5.79 -6.90 3.91
C PHE A 480 5.90 -8.10 4.85
N LEU A 481 4.82 -8.88 5.05
CA LEU A 481 4.79 -10.02 5.97
C LEU A 481 4.90 -11.38 5.28
N LEU A 482 4.76 -11.43 3.94
CA LEU A 482 4.82 -12.66 3.15
C LEU A 482 5.99 -13.60 3.48
N PRO A 483 7.25 -13.13 3.63
CA PRO A 483 8.35 -14.01 4.00
C PRO A 483 8.18 -14.66 5.39
N PHE A 484 7.64 -13.93 6.36
CA PHE A 484 7.46 -14.44 7.72
C PHE A 484 6.29 -15.42 7.79
N ALA A 485 5.19 -15.15 7.10
CA ALA A 485 4.05 -16.07 6.96
C ALA A 485 4.47 -17.41 6.34
N ARG A 486 5.29 -17.37 5.28
CA ARG A 486 5.86 -18.57 4.64
C ARG A 486 6.83 -19.30 5.55
N ALA A 487 7.72 -18.59 6.23
CA ALA A 487 8.70 -19.19 7.13
C ALA A 487 8.06 -19.85 8.36
N ALA A 488 6.93 -19.31 8.83
CA ALA A 488 6.09 -19.86 9.89
C ALA A 488 5.23 -21.06 9.42
N GLY A 489 5.07 -21.26 8.11
CA GLY A 489 4.29 -22.37 7.55
C GLY A 489 2.77 -22.17 7.60
N ILE A 490 2.30 -20.93 7.76
CA ILE A 490 0.87 -20.60 7.95
C ILE A 490 0.30 -19.68 6.87
N TYR A 491 0.98 -19.55 5.73
CA TYR A 491 0.53 -18.69 4.63
C TYR A 491 -0.92 -19.02 4.20
N ASP A 492 -1.24 -20.29 3.97
CA ASP A 492 -2.59 -20.69 3.51
C ASP A 492 -3.66 -20.44 4.58
N ASP A 493 -3.32 -20.59 5.87
CA ASP A 493 -4.24 -20.32 6.98
C ASP A 493 -4.50 -18.81 7.11
N LEU A 494 -3.47 -17.97 6.98
CA LEU A 494 -3.61 -16.52 6.97
C LEU A 494 -4.47 -16.02 5.80
N VAL A 495 -4.30 -16.61 4.60
CA VAL A 495 -5.13 -16.25 3.43
C VAL A 495 -6.59 -16.65 3.66
N ARG A 496 -6.82 -17.85 4.19
CA ARG A 496 -8.17 -18.39 4.38
C ARG A 496 -8.93 -17.69 5.50
N ASP A 497 -8.29 -17.47 6.64
CA ASP A 497 -8.98 -17.11 7.89
C ASP A 497 -8.74 -15.65 8.32
N HIS A 498 -7.71 -14.98 7.79
CA HIS A 498 -7.28 -13.66 8.25
C HIS A 498 -7.12 -12.63 7.12
N GLY A 499 -7.67 -12.88 5.93
CA GLY A 499 -7.68 -11.92 4.82
C GLY A 499 -6.28 -11.59 4.26
N PHE A 500 -5.29 -12.45 4.47
CA PHE A 500 -3.96 -12.25 3.88
C PHE A 500 -4.04 -12.27 2.34
N MET A 501 -3.28 -11.40 1.66
CA MET A 501 -3.39 -11.13 0.22
C MET A 501 -4.68 -10.43 -0.23
N SER A 502 -5.45 -9.85 0.71
CA SER A 502 -6.59 -8.99 0.42
C SER A 502 -6.42 -7.60 1.05
N ILE A 503 -7.30 -6.65 0.69
CA ILE A 503 -7.34 -5.31 1.28
C ILE A 503 -8.51 -5.23 2.26
N HIS A 504 -8.27 -4.63 3.42
CA HIS A 504 -9.26 -4.48 4.48
C HIS A 504 -10.46 -3.65 3.98
N PRO A 505 -11.71 -4.04 4.26
CA PRO A 505 -12.90 -3.38 3.72
C PRO A 505 -13.00 -1.87 4.01
N VAL A 506 -12.52 -1.44 5.19
CA VAL A 506 -12.45 0.00 5.55
C VAL A 506 -11.54 0.76 4.58
N VAL A 507 -10.42 0.15 4.19
CA VAL A 507 -9.44 0.76 3.29
C VAL A 507 -9.97 0.75 1.86
N GLU A 508 -10.57 -0.36 1.42
CA GLU A 508 -11.22 -0.45 0.11
C GLU A 508 -12.31 0.62 -0.07
N ALA A 509 -13.14 0.85 0.96
CA ALA A 509 -14.17 1.88 0.94
C ALA A 509 -13.61 3.30 0.75
N CYS A 510 -12.35 3.55 1.12
CA CYS A 510 -11.65 4.82 0.95
C CYS A 510 -11.03 5.02 -0.45
N HIS A 511 -11.04 4.00 -1.33
CA HIS A 511 -10.39 4.04 -2.64
C HIS A 511 -10.64 5.36 -3.37
N ASP A 512 -11.90 5.69 -3.68
CA ASP A 512 -12.25 6.89 -4.47
C ASP A 512 -11.77 8.20 -3.82
N ARG A 513 -11.71 8.26 -2.49
CA ARG A 513 -11.16 9.43 -1.78
C ARG A 513 -9.66 9.53 -1.99
N ILE A 514 -8.94 8.41 -1.89
CA ILE A 514 -7.49 8.34 -2.07
C ILE A 514 -7.11 8.71 -3.51
N VAL A 515 -7.76 8.10 -4.51
CA VAL A 515 -7.47 8.37 -5.94
C VAL A 515 -7.98 9.74 -6.40
N GLY A 516 -8.87 10.37 -5.64
CA GLY A 516 -9.38 11.72 -5.91
C GLY A 516 -8.37 12.87 -5.68
N GLY A 517 -7.08 12.57 -5.57
CA GLY A 517 -5.98 13.54 -5.39
C GLY A 517 -5.45 13.66 -3.96
N VAL A 518 -6.05 12.98 -2.98
CA VAL A 518 -5.59 13.04 -1.58
C VAL A 518 -4.21 12.44 -1.43
N ALA A 519 -3.99 11.28 -2.04
CA ALA A 519 -2.73 10.56 -1.89
C ALA A 519 -1.54 11.42 -2.33
N SER A 520 -1.71 12.16 -3.43
CA SER A 520 -0.66 12.98 -4.02
C SER A 520 -0.23 14.16 -3.15
N GLU A 521 -1.13 14.69 -2.33
CA GLU A 521 -0.80 15.73 -1.35
C GLU A 521 -0.29 15.13 -0.04
N MET A 522 -1.02 14.13 0.47
CA MET A 522 -0.83 13.57 1.80
C MET A 522 0.49 12.80 1.92
N ILE A 523 0.77 11.87 1.00
CA ILE A 523 1.88 10.93 1.15
C ILE A 523 3.25 11.63 1.14
N PRO A 524 3.58 12.52 0.17
CA PRO A 524 4.84 13.25 0.21
C PRO A 524 5.00 14.11 1.47
N ARG A 525 3.91 14.75 1.94
CA ARG A 525 3.93 15.53 3.18
C ARG A 525 4.23 14.64 4.38
N LEU A 526 3.56 13.50 4.52
CA LEU A 526 3.76 12.58 5.63
C LEU A 526 5.21 12.08 5.68
N PHE A 527 5.77 11.62 4.56
CA PHE A 527 7.18 11.20 4.48
C PHE A 527 8.16 12.31 4.86
N LEU A 528 7.91 13.54 4.41
CA LEU A 528 8.82 14.66 4.66
C LEU A 528 8.76 15.21 6.07
N THR A 529 7.58 15.12 6.70
CA THR A 529 7.32 15.75 8.00
C THR A 529 7.33 14.77 9.14
N GLY A 530 7.32 13.46 8.87
CA GLY A 530 7.18 12.45 9.91
C GLY A 530 5.86 12.51 10.68
N SER A 531 4.90 13.35 10.27
CA SER A 531 3.66 13.58 11.04
C SER A 531 2.73 12.37 11.07
N TRP A 532 3.09 11.29 10.39
CA TRP A 532 2.42 10.01 10.46
C TRP A 532 2.66 9.30 11.80
N ALA A 533 3.81 9.51 12.45
CA ALA A 533 4.20 8.87 13.69
C ALA A 533 3.55 9.53 14.90
N ASN A 534 2.24 9.38 14.98
CA ASN A 534 1.45 9.85 16.09
C ASN A 534 1.76 9.01 17.33
N ASP A 535 2.10 9.66 18.45
CA ASP A 535 2.32 8.98 19.72
C ASP A 535 1.17 8.01 20.06
N VAL A 536 1.56 6.91 20.68
CA VAL A 536 0.66 5.97 21.32
C VAL A 536 0.21 6.60 22.65
N PRO A 537 -1.10 6.83 22.86
CA PRO A 537 -1.61 7.33 24.13
C PRO A 537 -1.55 6.25 25.24
N PRO A 538 -1.54 6.65 26.53
CA PRO A 538 -1.52 5.71 27.65
C PRO A 538 -2.80 4.87 27.81
N HIS A 539 -3.88 5.26 27.13
CA HIS A 539 -5.15 4.55 27.11
C HIS A 539 -5.45 4.09 25.68
N SER A 540 -6.06 2.91 25.54
CA SER A 540 -6.47 2.34 24.26
C SER A 540 -7.96 2.02 24.33
N SER A 541 -8.73 2.45 23.34
CA SER A 541 -10.12 2.03 23.14
C SER A 541 -10.18 0.82 22.19
N ASP A 542 -11.17 -0.05 22.36
CA ASP A 542 -11.34 -1.23 21.48
C ASP A 542 -12.28 -0.95 20.29
N THR A 543 -13.10 0.09 20.43
CA THR A 543 -14.12 0.53 19.48
C THR A 543 -13.98 2.01 19.18
N VAL A 544 -14.44 2.44 18.02
CA VAL A 544 -14.49 3.87 17.69
C VAL A 544 -15.48 4.61 18.60
N SER A 545 -15.18 5.87 18.93
CA SER A 545 -16.11 6.76 19.61
C SER A 545 -17.25 7.12 18.67
N THR A 546 -18.49 6.97 19.12
CA THR A 546 -19.68 7.28 18.33
C THR A 546 -20.54 8.32 19.01
N MET A 547 -21.24 9.13 18.22
CA MET A 547 -22.34 9.93 18.75
C MET A 547 -23.62 9.09 18.81
N PRO A 548 -24.57 9.39 19.73
CA PRO A 548 -25.85 8.68 19.76
C PRO A 548 -26.54 8.74 18.40
N ASP A 549 -27.10 7.60 17.96
CA ASP A 549 -27.81 7.41 16.68
C ASP A 549 -26.94 7.51 15.41
N GLU A 550 -25.60 7.60 15.53
CA GLU A 550 -24.70 7.67 14.36
C GLU A 550 -24.84 6.45 13.46
N PHE A 551 -24.86 5.25 14.06
CA PHE A 551 -24.97 4.00 13.32
C PHE A 551 -26.27 3.93 12.51
N GLU A 552 -27.41 4.16 13.16
CA GLU A 552 -28.74 4.05 12.55
C GLU A 552 -28.92 5.06 11.41
N VAL A 553 -28.42 6.28 11.58
CA VAL A 553 -28.50 7.34 10.56
C VAL A 553 -27.59 7.03 9.36
N LEU A 554 -26.33 6.67 9.60
CA LEU A 554 -25.41 6.33 8.50
C LEU A 554 -25.85 5.06 7.76
N GLN A 555 -26.36 4.07 8.48
CA GLN A 555 -26.95 2.86 7.90
C GLN A 555 -28.16 3.19 7.02
N ALA A 556 -29.10 4.01 7.50
CA ALA A 556 -30.26 4.42 6.69
C ALA A 556 -29.86 5.18 5.42
N ILE A 557 -28.83 6.05 5.48
CA ILE A 557 -28.27 6.73 4.29
C ILE A 557 -27.64 5.71 3.34
N ARG A 558 -26.86 4.74 3.85
CA ARG A 558 -26.25 3.67 3.04
C ARG A 558 -27.30 2.83 2.33
N THR A 559 -28.34 2.43 3.04
CA THR A 559 -29.42 1.56 2.52
C THR A 559 -30.22 2.27 1.44
N ARG A 560 -30.54 3.56 1.62
CA ARG A 560 -31.28 4.33 0.61
C ARG A 560 -30.39 4.89 -0.51
N GLY A 561 -29.07 4.95 -0.32
CA GLY A 561 -28.09 5.51 -1.24
C GLY A 561 -28.09 7.05 -1.31
N PHE A 562 -29.28 7.65 -1.41
CA PHE A 562 -29.50 9.09 -1.34
C PHE A 562 -30.89 9.36 -0.73
N ALA A 563 -30.95 10.09 0.38
CA ALA A 563 -32.20 10.25 1.14
C ALA A 563 -32.37 11.62 1.81
N THR A 564 -33.61 12.10 1.90
CA THR A 564 -33.95 13.28 2.72
C THR A 564 -33.95 12.93 4.21
N VAL A 565 -33.94 13.95 5.06
CA VAL A 565 -34.07 13.80 6.52
C VAL A 565 -35.30 12.98 6.90
N GLU A 566 -36.43 13.22 6.24
CA GLU A 566 -37.70 12.53 6.49
C GLU A 566 -37.61 11.05 6.13
N GLN A 567 -36.99 10.74 4.99
CA GLN A 567 -36.78 9.35 4.57
C GLN A 567 -35.83 8.60 5.51
N ILE A 568 -34.76 9.26 5.96
CA ILE A 568 -33.83 8.70 6.96
C ILE A 568 -34.55 8.47 8.28
N SER A 569 -35.39 9.41 8.72
CA SER A 569 -36.19 9.30 9.94
C SER A 569 -37.15 8.10 9.88
N ILE A 570 -37.81 7.88 8.73
CA ILE A 570 -38.68 6.72 8.50
C ILE A 570 -37.91 5.39 8.61
N SER A 571 -36.73 5.32 8.01
CA SER A 571 -35.94 4.08 7.98
C SER A 571 -35.24 3.76 9.29
N SER A 572 -34.74 4.78 9.98
CA SER A 572 -34.00 4.63 11.24
C SER A 572 -34.89 4.59 12.47
N GLY A 573 -36.11 5.15 12.39
CA GLY A 573 -36.99 5.38 13.54
C GLY A 573 -36.55 6.57 14.42
N ILE A 574 -35.51 7.29 14.02
CA ILE A 574 -34.96 8.43 14.75
C ILE A 574 -35.74 9.70 14.39
N PRO A 575 -36.10 10.57 15.37
CA PRO A 575 -36.81 11.82 15.09
C PRO A 575 -36.07 12.72 14.10
N ALA A 576 -36.80 13.38 13.19
CA ALA A 576 -36.23 14.20 12.12
C ALA A 576 -35.27 15.30 12.60
N GLU A 577 -35.52 15.91 13.77
CA GLU A 577 -34.58 16.88 14.36
C GLU A 577 -33.24 16.24 14.73
N ARG A 578 -33.29 15.05 15.32
CA ARG A 578 -32.08 14.31 15.68
C ARG A 578 -31.32 13.83 14.45
N VAL A 579 -32.04 13.38 13.41
CA VAL A 579 -31.44 13.07 12.10
C VAL A 579 -30.73 14.29 11.53
N ARG A 580 -31.32 15.49 11.58
CA ARG A 580 -30.66 16.74 11.13
C ARG A 580 -29.35 16.98 11.87
N GLU A 581 -29.35 16.82 13.19
CA GLU A 581 -28.16 17.00 14.02
C GLU A 581 -27.04 16.02 13.63
N VAL A 582 -27.37 14.72 13.52
CA VAL A 582 -26.39 13.67 13.18
C VAL A 582 -25.85 13.85 11.75
N VAL A 583 -26.72 14.18 10.80
CA VAL A 583 -26.34 14.43 9.40
C VAL A 583 -25.43 15.66 9.31
N ALA A 584 -25.74 16.76 10.02
CA ALA A 584 -24.91 17.96 10.04
C ALA A 584 -23.53 17.69 10.65
N ALA A 585 -23.46 17.00 11.79
CA ALA A 585 -22.20 16.61 12.42
C ALA A 585 -21.38 15.66 11.54
N SER A 586 -22.05 14.73 10.85
CA SER A 586 -21.40 13.79 9.91
C SER A 586 -20.89 14.49 8.64
N GLU A 587 -21.57 15.54 8.19
CA GLU A 587 -21.10 16.38 7.07
C GLU A 587 -19.89 17.22 7.45
N GLU A 588 -19.86 17.79 8.66
CA GLU A 588 -18.69 18.51 9.19
C GLU A 588 -17.44 17.61 9.25
N LYS A 589 -17.63 16.32 9.62
CA LYS A 589 -16.58 15.30 9.60
C LYS A 589 -16.27 14.74 8.21
N GLY A 590 -17.00 15.14 7.17
CA GLY A 590 -16.80 14.69 5.80
C GLY A 590 -17.32 13.27 5.49
N PHE A 591 -18.10 12.65 6.39
CA PHE A 591 -18.70 11.33 6.18
C PHE A 591 -19.95 11.40 5.30
N VAL A 592 -20.67 12.51 5.37
CA VAL A 592 -21.89 12.75 4.58
C VAL A 592 -21.67 13.93 3.65
N LYS A 593 -22.25 13.86 2.46
CA LYS A 593 -22.40 15.02 1.56
C LYS A 593 -23.88 15.32 1.39
N GLN A 594 -24.30 16.52 1.77
CA GLN A 594 -25.66 17.00 1.52
C GLN A 594 -25.75 17.71 0.16
N ARG A 595 -26.93 17.61 -0.46
CA ARG A 595 -27.32 18.42 -1.62
C ARG A 595 -28.54 19.24 -1.25
N THR A 596 -28.56 20.50 -1.68
CA THR A 596 -29.65 21.45 -1.45
C THR A 596 -30.20 21.98 -2.80
N GLY A 597 -31.44 22.46 -2.79
CA GLY A 597 -32.12 22.96 -4.00
C GLY A 597 -33.12 21.96 -4.57
N ARG A 598 -33.19 21.84 -5.91
CA ARG A 598 -34.18 20.99 -6.60
C ARG A 598 -34.02 19.49 -6.29
N ILE A 599 -32.81 19.06 -5.98
CA ILE A 599 -32.49 17.72 -5.50
C ILE A 599 -31.97 17.90 -4.07
N ASN A 600 -32.74 17.46 -3.07
CA ASN A 600 -32.38 17.54 -1.67
C ASN A 600 -32.11 16.14 -1.11
N GLY A 601 -31.10 16.01 -0.24
CA GLY A 601 -30.79 14.74 0.42
C GLY A 601 -29.32 14.57 0.75
N ALA A 602 -29.05 13.52 1.53
CA ALA A 602 -27.74 13.12 2.02
C ALA A 602 -27.30 11.81 1.35
N SER A 603 -25.99 11.68 1.14
CA SER A 603 -25.32 10.44 0.69
C SER A 603 -24.01 10.27 1.45
N LEU A 604 -23.58 9.02 1.66
CA LEU A 604 -22.26 8.75 2.25
C LEU A 604 -21.15 9.09 1.25
N THR A 605 -20.10 9.73 1.74
CA THR A 605 -18.82 9.85 1.03
C THR A 605 -18.06 8.51 1.09
N PRO A 606 -16.98 8.31 0.31
CA PRO A 606 -16.13 7.12 0.45
C PRO A 606 -15.63 6.93 1.89
N VAL A 607 -15.18 8.01 2.53
CA VAL A 607 -14.78 8.01 3.96
C VAL A 607 -15.96 7.69 4.87
N GLY A 608 -17.17 8.18 4.57
CA GLY A 608 -18.38 7.83 5.32
C GLY A 608 -18.77 6.35 5.24
N ARG A 609 -18.52 5.70 4.09
CA ARG A 609 -18.69 4.24 3.96
C ARG A 609 -17.68 3.49 4.80
N ALA A 610 -16.42 3.92 4.79
CA ALA A 610 -15.36 3.36 5.64
C ALA A 610 -15.69 3.54 7.14
N ARG A 611 -16.17 4.73 7.53
CA ARG A 611 -16.63 5.03 8.88
C ARG A 611 -17.80 4.13 9.30
N LEU A 612 -18.79 3.93 8.42
CA LEU A 612 -19.93 3.05 8.70
C LEU A 612 -19.48 1.61 9.00
N LEU A 613 -18.45 1.09 8.34
CA LEU A 613 -17.91 -0.25 8.65
C LEU A 613 -17.36 -0.30 10.09
N LEU A 614 -16.61 0.72 10.52
CA LEU A 614 -16.06 0.81 11.88
C LEU A 614 -17.15 0.97 12.94
N VAL A 615 -18.17 1.79 12.65
CA VAL A 615 -19.30 2.01 13.56
C VAL A 615 -20.18 0.76 13.64
N THR A 616 -20.35 0.01 12.54
CA THR A 616 -21.04 -1.28 12.52
C THR A 616 -20.34 -2.30 13.43
N GLU A 617 -19.01 -2.37 13.41
CA GLU A 617 -18.25 -3.27 14.30
C GLU A 617 -18.51 -2.98 15.79
N ALA A 618 -18.71 -1.72 16.15
CA ALA A 618 -19.08 -1.32 17.52
C ALA A 618 -20.56 -1.58 17.85
N ALA A 619 -21.46 -1.46 16.86
CA ALA A 619 -22.91 -1.52 17.04
C ALA A 619 -23.51 -2.92 16.86
N VAL A 620 -22.81 -3.84 16.20
CA VAL A 620 -23.29 -5.19 15.87
C VAL A 620 -22.30 -6.22 16.39
N THR A 621 -22.67 -6.90 17.47
CA THR A 621 -21.88 -8.01 18.03
C THR A 621 -21.81 -9.20 17.06
N ALA A 622 -20.80 -10.06 17.23
CA ALA A 622 -20.64 -11.26 16.42
C ALA A 622 -21.89 -12.17 16.45
N ASP A 623 -22.52 -12.33 17.62
CA ASP A 623 -23.74 -13.13 17.76
C ASP A 623 -24.94 -12.51 17.02
N GLN A 624 -25.08 -11.18 17.09
CA GLN A 624 -26.11 -10.45 16.32
C GLN A 624 -25.85 -10.60 14.82
N HIS A 625 -24.60 -10.47 14.38
CA HIS A 625 -24.22 -10.65 12.98
C HIS A 625 -24.54 -12.08 12.49
N ALA A 626 -24.25 -13.11 13.30
CA ALA A 626 -24.59 -14.50 13.00
C ALA A 626 -26.12 -14.72 12.91
N ALA A 627 -26.89 -14.11 13.82
CA ALA A 627 -28.35 -14.16 13.79
C ALA A 627 -28.92 -13.51 12.52
N ILE A 628 -28.38 -12.36 12.10
CA ILE A 628 -28.77 -11.67 10.87
C ILE A 628 -28.36 -12.48 9.64
N THR A 629 -27.21 -13.15 9.67
CA THR A 629 -26.77 -14.06 8.61
C THR A 629 -27.78 -15.20 8.41
N SER A 630 -28.28 -15.78 9.52
CA SER A 630 -29.32 -16.80 9.47
C SER A 630 -30.64 -16.24 8.93
N ALA A 631 -31.07 -15.06 9.39
CA ALA A 631 -32.29 -14.42 8.89
C ALA A 631 -32.20 -14.11 7.40
N TYR A 632 -31.05 -13.64 6.93
CA TYR A 632 -30.79 -13.38 5.51
C TYR A 632 -30.86 -14.65 4.66
N ALA A 633 -30.30 -15.76 5.12
CA ALA A 633 -30.40 -17.04 4.42
C ALA A 633 -31.87 -17.50 4.24
N VAL A 634 -32.72 -17.28 5.27
CA VAL A 634 -34.15 -17.57 5.20
C VAL A 634 -34.88 -16.58 4.27
N PHE A 635 -34.51 -15.30 4.30
CA PHE A 635 -35.07 -14.24 3.46
C PHE A 635 -35.02 -14.55 1.95
N LEU A 636 -34.00 -15.26 1.48
CA LEU A 636 -33.84 -15.58 0.05
C LEU A 636 -35.03 -16.38 -0.52
N GLY A 637 -35.73 -17.18 0.30
CA GLY A 637 -36.94 -17.90 -0.11
C GLY A 637 -38.09 -16.95 -0.47
N PRO A 638 -38.59 -16.16 0.49
CA PRO A 638 -39.60 -15.14 0.25
C PRO A 638 -39.19 -14.11 -0.81
N ASN A 639 -37.90 -13.77 -0.93
CA ASN A 639 -37.38 -12.85 -1.94
C ASN A 639 -37.67 -13.35 -3.36
N ARG A 640 -37.35 -14.61 -3.66
CA ARG A 640 -37.65 -15.22 -4.98
C ARG A 640 -39.14 -15.24 -5.27
N ALA A 641 -39.96 -15.58 -4.27
CA ALA A 641 -41.41 -15.59 -4.41
C ALA A 641 -42.00 -14.19 -4.68
N PHE A 642 -41.54 -13.17 -3.93
CA PHE A 642 -41.97 -11.80 -4.13
C PHE A 642 -41.56 -11.26 -5.50
N LYS A 643 -40.32 -11.55 -5.95
CA LYS A 643 -39.87 -11.18 -7.30
C LYS A 643 -40.75 -11.76 -8.39
N ALA A 644 -41.19 -13.02 -8.25
CA ALA A 644 -42.11 -13.62 -9.20
C ALA A 644 -43.46 -12.88 -9.22
N ILE A 645 -44.01 -12.55 -8.04
CA ILE A 645 -45.24 -11.76 -7.91
C ILE A 645 -45.10 -10.38 -8.54
N ALA A 646 -44.04 -9.64 -8.22
CA ALA A 646 -43.77 -8.33 -8.77
C ALA A 646 -43.62 -8.38 -10.31
N SER A 647 -42.96 -9.41 -10.83
CA SER A 647 -42.80 -9.62 -12.28
C SER A 647 -44.14 -9.87 -12.97
N SER A 648 -44.98 -10.75 -12.40
CA SER A 648 -46.33 -11.00 -12.91
C SER A 648 -47.16 -9.71 -12.88
N TRP A 649 -47.18 -9.01 -11.74
CA TRP A 649 -47.91 -7.76 -11.57
C TRP A 649 -47.52 -6.68 -12.60
N GLN A 650 -46.23 -6.56 -12.94
CA GLN A 650 -45.77 -5.64 -13.97
C GLN A 650 -46.28 -5.98 -15.38
N MET A 651 -46.59 -7.26 -15.64
CA MET A 651 -47.07 -7.73 -16.93
C MET A 651 -48.59 -7.66 -17.08
N ASP A 652 -49.34 -8.16 -16.09
CA ASP A 652 -50.78 -8.41 -16.20
C ASP A 652 -51.64 -7.50 -15.31
N GLN A 653 -51.07 -6.89 -14.28
CA GLN A 653 -51.78 -6.15 -13.22
C GLN A 653 -52.99 -6.93 -12.66
N ASP A 654 -52.91 -8.27 -12.59
CA ASP A 654 -53.99 -9.10 -12.07
C ASP A 654 -54.08 -9.02 -10.54
N LEU A 655 -55.02 -8.19 -10.08
CA LEU A 655 -55.31 -7.97 -8.67
C LEU A 655 -55.76 -9.25 -7.95
N THR A 656 -56.55 -10.11 -8.60
CA THR A 656 -57.11 -11.30 -7.94
C THR A 656 -56.00 -12.31 -7.67
N THR A 657 -55.17 -12.57 -8.69
CA THR A 657 -54.05 -13.50 -8.57
C THR A 657 -53.04 -12.99 -7.53
N THR A 658 -52.70 -11.69 -7.57
CA THR A 658 -51.72 -11.08 -6.66
C THR A 658 -52.20 -11.06 -5.20
N LEU A 659 -53.48 -10.76 -4.96
CA LEU A 659 -54.06 -10.82 -3.61
C LEU A 659 -54.11 -12.25 -3.04
N GLY A 660 -54.14 -13.27 -3.90
CA GLY A 660 -54.07 -14.67 -3.50
C GLY A 660 -52.65 -15.14 -3.16
N SER A 661 -51.63 -14.62 -3.85
CA SER A 661 -50.24 -15.09 -3.74
C SER A 661 -49.35 -14.27 -2.81
N LEU A 662 -49.67 -13.00 -2.54
CA LEU A 662 -48.91 -12.14 -1.63
C LEU A 662 -49.01 -12.49 -0.12
N PRO A 663 -50.16 -12.94 0.44
CA PRO A 663 -50.27 -13.20 1.88
C PRO A 663 -49.29 -14.24 2.45
N PRO A 664 -49.02 -15.39 1.80
CA PRO A 664 -47.99 -16.32 2.25
C PRO A 664 -46.59 -15.69 2.30
N VAL A 665 -46.21 -14.94 1.25
CA VAL A 665 -44.92 -14.23 1.19
C VAL A 665 -44.82 -13.18 2.30
N HIS A 666 -45.92 -12.48 2.58
CA HIS A 666 -46.03 -11.51 3.67
C HIS A 666 -45.88 -12.17 5.05
N HIS A 667 -46.47 -13.35 5.25
CA HIS A 667 -46.29 -14.13 6.48
C HIS A 667 -44.84 -14.56 6.68
N ASP A 668 -44.20 -15.09 5.62
CA ASP A 668 -42.84 -15.60 5.71
C ASP A 668 -41.82 -14.48 5.95
N VAL A 669 -41.94 -13.34 5.24
CA VAL A 669 -41.05 -12.19 5.48
C VAL A 669 -41.25 -11.58 6.86
N ALA A 670 -42.47 -11.61 7.41
CA ALA A 670 -42.74 -11.14 8.77
C ALA A 670 -42.00 -11.99 9.82
N ALA A 671 -41.87 -13.30 9.60
CA ALA A 671 -41.08 -14.18 10.47
C ALA A 671 -39.58 -13.87 10.38
N VAL A 672 -39.06 -13.64 9.16
CA VAL A 672 -37.68 -13.21 8.93
C VAL A 672 -37.37 -11.90 9.64
N ILE A 673 -38.24 -10.90 9.49
CA ILE A 673 -38.08 -9.60 10.14
C ILE A 673 -38.11 -9.76 11.66
N ALA A 674 -39.02 -10.59 12.20
CA ALA A 674 -39.07 -10.84 13.63
C ALA A 674 -37.76 -11.44 14.15
N GLN A 675 -37.16 -12.39 13.42
CA GLN A 675 -35.86 -12.96 13.75
C GLN A 675 -34.76 -11.88 13.71
N ALA A 676 -34.64 -11.12 12.62
CA ALA A 676 -33.64 -10.06 12.48
C ALA A 676 -33.81 -8.97 13.55
N ALA A 677 -35.04 -8.62 13.91
CA ALA A 677 -35.36 -7.62 14.92
C ALA A 677 -34.93 -8.03 16.34
N THR A 678 -34.79 -9.33 16.63
CA THR A 678 -34.20 -9.78 17.90
C THR A 678 -32.72 -9.42 18.01
N ALA A 679 -32.00 -9.41 16.88
CA ALA A 679 -30.61 -9.03 16.82
C ALA A 679 -30.45 -7.51 16.77
N GLN A 680 -31.27 -6.84 15.94
CA GLN A 680 -31.17 -5.41 15.67
C GLN A 680 -32.59 -4.81 15.58
N PRO A 681 -33.06 -4.07 16.61
CA PRO A 681 -34.45 -3.62 16.72
C PRO A 681 -34.99 -2.81 15.52
N ARG A 682 -34.12 -2.09 14.80
CA ARG A 682 -34.51 -1.30 13.61
C ARG A 682 -35.23 -2.14 12.55
N PHE A 683 -34.91 -3.44 12.41
CA PHE A 683 -35.56 -4.28 11.41
C PHE A 683 -37.07 -4.38 11.64
N GLY A 684 -37.53 -4.24 12.88
CA GLY A 684 -38.96 -4.22 13.22
C GLY A 684 -39.75 -3.09 12.54
N LEU A 685 -39.09 -2.02 12.11
CA LEU A 685 -39.72 -0.91 11.38
C LEU A 685 -40.20 -1.35 9.99
N TYR A 686 -39.49 -2.27 9.33
CA TYR A 686 -39.92 -2.83 8.05
C TYR A 686 -41.24 -3.58 8.16
N ARG A 687 -41.47 -4.29 9.29
CA ARG A 687 -42.74 -4.99 9.51
C ARG A 687 -43.91 -4.02 9.50
N GLN A 688 -43.80 -2.92 10.26
CA GLN A 688 -44.88 -1.92 10.34
C GLN A 688 -45.17 -1.29 8.97
N ARG A 689 -44.11 -0.97 8.21
CA ARG A 689 -44.22 -0.37 6.87
C ARG A 689 -44.82 -1.34 5.85
N LEU A 690 -44.38 -2.60 5.84
CA LEU A 690 -44.92 -3.63 4.96
C LEU A 690 -46.38 -3.95 5.28
N ASP A 691 -46.76 -4.05 6.56
CA ASP A 691 -48.16 -4.27 6.98
C ASP A 691 -49.05 -3.12 6.47
N HIS A 692 -48.59 -1.87 6.60
CA HIS A 692 -49.32 -0.72 6.09
C HIS A 692 -49.50 -0.76 4.56
N ALA A 693 -48.42 -0.97 3.80
CA ALA A 693 -48.48 -1.04 2.35
C ALA A 693 -49.35 -2.22 1.86
N PHE A 694 -49.27 -3.36 2.55
CA PHE A 694 -50.10 -4.53 2.27
C PHE A 694 -51.59 -4.25 2.48
N GLU A 695 -51.97 -3.62 3.60
CA GLU A 695 -53.36 -3.25 3.85
C GLU A 695 -53.88 -2.19 2.86
N GLN A 696 -53.06 -1.21 2.46
CA GLN A 696 -53.43 -0.26 1.41
C GLN A 696 -53.71 -0.98 0.08
N PHE A 697 -52.85 -1.93 -0.29
CA PHE A 697 -53.03 -2.73 -1.50
C PHE A 697 -54.30 -3.57 -1.45
N ARG A 698 -54.56 -4.24 -0.31
CA ARG A 698 -55.80 -5.01 -0.07
C ARG A 698 -57.06 -4.15 -0.17
N ASN A 699 -56.98 -2.89 0.25
CA ASN A 699 -58.07 -1.93 0.18
C ASN A 699 -58.22 -1.26 -1.20
N GLY A 700 -57.52 -1.75 -2.23
CA GLY A 700 -57.68 -1.33 -3.62
C GLY A 700 -56.72 -0.23 -4.08
N ASN A 701 -55.78 0.21 -3.24
CA ASN A 701 -54.73 1.12 -3.66
C ASN A 701 -53.60 0.35 -4.36
N THR A 702 -53.72 0.18 -5.67
CA THR A 702 -52.75 -0.56 -6.49
C THR A 702 -51.36 0.05 -6.51
N ASP A 703 -51.24 1.36 -6.27
CA ASP A 703 -49.94 2.05 -6.17
C ASP A 703 -49.12 1.52 -4.99
N ALA A 704 -49.78 1.04 -3.93
CA ALA A 704 -49.13 0.56 -2.73
C ALA A 704 -48.33 -0.74 -2.93
N LEU A 705 -48.46 -1.44 -4.07
CA LEU A 705 -47.68 -2.65 -4.32
C LEU A 705 -46.29 -2.34 -4.92
N ALA A 706 -46.23 -1.58 -6.01
CA ALA A 706 -45.01 -1.48 -6.81
C ALA A 706 -44.76 -0.10 -7.45
N ARG A 707 -45.55 0.94 -7.11
CA ARG A 707 -45.26 2.28 -7.61
C ARG A 707 -43.93 2.76 -6.99
N PRO A 708 -42.95 3.23 -7.78
CA PRO A 708 -41.68 3.69 -7.23
C PRO A 708 -41.84 4.98 -6.42
N MET A 709 -41.00 5.14 -5.41
CA MET A 709 -40.83 6.39 -4.64
C MET A 709 -42.08 6.82 -3.85
N VAL A 710 -42.99 5.90 -3.54
CA VAL A 710 -44.19 6.19 -2.74
C VAL A 710 -44.29 5.31 -1.49
N GLU A 711 -43.17 4.71 -1.06
CA GLU A 711 -43.14 3.75 0.04
C GLU A 711 -44.09 2.57 -0.24
N SER A 712 -44.06 2.09 -1.50
CA SER A 712 -44.79 0.89 -1.88
C SER A 712 -44.19 -0.34 -1.21
N TYR A 713 -44.95 -1.44 -1.19
CA TYR A 713 -44.51 -2.72 -0.66
C TYR A 713 -43.18 -3.15 -1.30
N HIS A 714 -43.02 -2.94 -2.61
CA HIS A 714 -41.78 -3.18 -3.33
C HIS A 714 -40.64 -2.26 -2.89
N ASP A 715 -40.86 -0.95 -2.73
CA ASP A 715 -39.83 -0.01 -2.26
C ASP A 715 -39.28 -0.46 -0.88
N ILE A 716 -40.18 -0.79 0.04
CA ILE A 716 -39.83 -1.23 1.41
C ILE A 716 -39.12 -2.59 1.38
N TRP A 717 -39.54 -3.51 0.51
CA TRP A 717 -38.90 -4.81 0.33
C TRP A 717 -37.45 -4.67 -0.13
N MET A 718 -37.20 -3.81 -1.12
CA MET A 718 -35.86 -3.56 -1.65
C MET A 718 -34.97 -2.90 -0.59
N GLU A 719 -35.52 -1.99 0.21
CA GLU A 719 -34.82 -1.37 1.32
C GLU A 719 -34.45 -2.40 2.41
N LEU A 720 -35.37 -3.31 2.79
CA LEU A 720 -35.08 -4.39 3.73
C LEU A 720 -33.94 -5.29 3.24
N HIS A 721 -33.98 -5.68 1.96
CA HIS A 721 -32.93 -6.50 1.36
C HIS A 721 -31.57 -5.78 1.44
N GLU A 722 -31.56 -4.49 1.09
CA GLU A 722 -30.32 -3.70 1.14
C GLU A 722 -29.81 -3.49 2.57
N ASP A 723 -30.67 -3.31 3.58
CA ASP A 723 -30.24 -3.17 4.98
C ASP A 723 -29.64 -4.49 5.51
N LEU A 724 -30.24 -5.65 5.17
CA LEU A 724 -29.68 -6.95 5.50
C LEU A 724 -28.27 -7.12 4.90
N LEU A 725 -28.10 -6.80 3.60
CA LEU A 725 -26.80 -6.88 2.92
C LEU A 725 -25.77 -5.91 3.53
N ALA A 726 -26.15 -4.66 3.71
CA ALA A 726 -25.28 -3.62 4.26
C ALA A 726 -24.83 -3.94 5.69
N THR A 727 -25.73 -4.47 6.53
CA THR A 727 -25.39 -4.91 7.90
C THR A 727 -24.42 -6.08 7.91
N LEU A 728 -24.52 -6.98 6.93
CA LEU A 728 -23.62 -8.13 6.79
C LEU A 728 -22.31 -7.80 6.06
N GLY A 729 -22.13 -6.55 5.62
CA GLY A 729 -20.97 -6.14 4.82
C GLY A 729 -20.88 -6.87 3.47
N ARG A 730 -22.01 -7.31 2.90
CA ARG A 730 -22.05 -8.09 1.64
C ARG A 730 -22.43 -7.23 0.46
N ALA A 731 -21.76 -7.47 -0.68
CA ALA A 731 -22.25 -7.03 -1.97
C ALA A 731 -23.31 -8.00 -2.49
N ARG A 732 -24.24 -7.49 -3.31
CA ARG A 732 -25.25 -8.32 -3.97
C ARG A 732 -24.61 -9.18 -5.06
N THR A 733 -25.00 -10.45 -5.14
CA THR A 733 -24.53 -11.43 -6.10
C THR A 733 -25.70 -12.09 -6.85
N ASP A 734 -25.41 -12.81 -7.95
CA ASP A 734 -26.43 -13.56 -8.71
C ASP A 734 -27.14 -14.64 -7.86
N HIS A 735 -26.51 -15.11 -6.78
CA HIS A 735 -27.12 -16.05 -5.84
C HIS A 735 -28.19 -15.39 -4.95
N ASP A 736 -28.11 -14.07 -4.76
CA ASP A 736 -29.04 -13.30 -3.93
C ASP A 736 -30.33 -12.92 -4.68
N GLU A 737 -30.35 -13.18 -5.99
CA GLU A 737 -31.45 -12.98 -6.93
C GLU A 737 -32.32 -14.25 -7.08
#